data_AF-A0A3B4Y1U2-F1
#
_entry.id   AF-A0A3B4Y1U2-F1
#
_cell.length_a   1.000
_cell.length_b   1.000
_cell.length_c   1.000
_cell.angle_alpha   90.00
_cell.angle_beta   90.00
_cell.angle_gamma   90.00
#
_symmetry.space_group_name_H-M   'P 1'
#
loop_
_entity.id
_entity.type
_entity.pdbx_description
1 polymer ?
#
loop_
_entity_poly.entity_id
_entity_poly.type
_entity_poly.pdbx_seq_one_letter_code
_entity_poly.pdbx_strand_id
1 'polypeptide(L)'
;MQSCGVSLAVAACAAARSLGSASSSGDEGKKMAAGKASETEEDFPTLTAQERDSLVGIDSSLFGFQKLHEDGARTKALLMKAVRCYDSLILKAEGKVEPELFCQLGHFNLLLEDYPKALSAYQRYYSLQSDYWKNAAFLYGLGMVYFHYNAFQWAIKAFQEVLYIDPGFSRAKEIHLRLGLMFKVNTDYESSLKHFQLALIDSNPCTLSKAESKQCPSFIMCVCKRYRAAKEAYESLLQTEDLPAQVKATTLQQLGWMHHTVEQLGDKATRDSYAIQCLQKSLEADPNSGQSWYFLGRNLGKNGLSNSSILLDKCPPPRLPPPPSPALPKDKLNPPTPSIYLENKRDAFFPPLHQFCTNPSNPVTVIRGLAGALKLDLGLFSTKTLVEANPDHQVEVWTQLSQPADENWDPTVTKKMWRCESARALTTIAKYAQYQAASFQESLLYVANYKFYFLCCLSVARKRRGPLKHIKFGTNIDVSDERKWKQQLQELSKLPAFARVVSAGNLLSHVGHTILGMNTVQLYMKVPGSRIPGHQEHNNFCAVNINIGPGDCEWFAVPEPYWGVMSNFCEKNNINFLMGSWWPNLEDLYEADVPVYRFIQRPGDLVWLNTGTVHWVQAIGWCNNIAWNVGPLTAHQYKLAVERYEWNKLQSVKSMVPMVHLSWNMARNIKVSDHKLFEMIKYCLLRTLKQCQWVKEALATAGKETVLRPRTRDEPAHYCTICEVEVFNLLFVRRELLSKKQYVVHCQDCARKGSATLDDFVVLEQHRMEDLMQVYDQFTLVSPQPEGELHTVLLSEGKKTQFIYVKQFISNLMFKVFENPNFL
;
A
#
# COMPACT_ATOMS: atom_id res chain seq x y z
N MET A 1 -45.84 6.56 41.10
CA MET A 1 -45.81 7.87 41.78
C MET A 1 -44.36 8.32 41.89
N GLN A 2 -44.16 9.60 41.57
CA GLN A 2 -42.99 10.45 41.81
C GLN A 2 -41.65 10.17 41.09
N SER A 3 -41.09 11.31 40.68
CA SER A 3 -39.90 11.60 39.90
C SER A 3 -38.60 11.38 40.66
N CYS A 4 -37.56 10.97 39.93
CA CYS A 4 -36.19 11.41 40.19
C CYS A 4 -35.56 11.79 38.85
N GLY A 5 -35.26 13.09 38.68
CA GLY A 5 -34.45 13.59 37.59
C GLY A 5 -32.94 13.40 37.83
N VAL A 6 -32.16 13.95 36.88
CA VAL A 6 -30.68 14.04 36.80
C VAL A 6 -30.05 12.81 36.11
N SER A 7 -29.21 12.90 35.06
CA SER A 7 -28.27 13.93 34.59
C SER A 7 -28.18 13.99 33.06
N LEU A 8 -28.22 15.21 32.51
CA LEU A 8 -28.01 15.55 31.09
C LEU A 8 -26.53 15.56 30.66
N ALA A 9 -25.60 15.03 31.48
CA ALA A 9 -24.16 15.22 31.28
C ALA A 9 -23.36 13.98 30.82
N VAL A 10 -23.98 12.82 30.58
CA VAL A 10 -23.22 11.59 30.22
C VAL A 10 -23.29 11.25 28.72
N ALA A 11 -24.26 11.79 27.98
CA ALA A 11 -24.38 11.57 26.53
C ALA A 11 -23.58 12.58 25.66
N ALA A 12 -23.14 13.70 26.23
CA ALA A 12 -22.44 14.75 25.48
C ALA A 12 -20.92 14.55 25.34
N CYS A 13 -20.32 13.59 26.05
CA CYS A 13 -18.86 13.41 26.06
C CYS A 13 -18.30 12.56 24.90
N ALA A 14 -19.16 11.95 24.07
CA ALA A 14 -18.72 11.14 22.92
C ALA A 14 -18.64 11.93 21.59
N ALA A 15 -19.30 13.08 21.48
CA ALA A 15 -19.34 13.88 20.24
C ALA A 15 -18.31 15.03 20.19
N ALA A 16 -17.68 15.39 21.31
CA ALA A 16 -16.82 16.56 21.41
C ALA A 16 -15.32 16.32 21.09
N ARG A 17 -14.92 15.16 20.58
CA ARG A 17 -13.51 14.84 20.27
C ARG A 17 -13.11 14.89 18.79
N SER A 18 -13.97 15.32 17.88
CA SER A 18 -13.60 15.44 16.45
C SER A 18 -13.54 16.88 15.90
N LEU A 19 -13.66 17.90 16.74
CA LEU A 19 -13.56 19.30 16.30
C LEU A 19 -12.62 20.07 17.23
N GLY A 20 -11.34 20.04 16.88
CA GLY A 20 -10.30 20.87 17.48
C GLY A 20 -9.36 21.38 16.39
N SER A 21 -9.60 22.60 15.93
CA SER A 21 -8.58 23.64 15.64
C SER A 21 -9.12 24.65 14.61
N ALA A 22 -9.56 25.81 15.12
CA ALA A 22 -9.30 27.13 14.52
C ALA A 22 -10.04 28.18 15.36
N SER A 23 -9.37 28.68 16.38
CA SER A 23 -9.73 29.90 17.08
C SER A 23 -8.86 31.04 16.56
N SER A 24 -9.47 32.06 15.95
CA SER A 24 -8.93 33.41 15.96
C SER A 24 -10.07 34.43 15.79
N SER A 25 -10.46 34.99 16.94
CA SER A 25 -10.81 36.39 17.20
C SER A 25 -11.53 37.23 16.13
N GLY A 26 -12.66 37.82 16.52
CA GLY A 26 -13.22 39.00 15.85
C GLY A 26 -14.62 39.34 16.32
N ASP A 27 -14.73 40.42 17.09
CA ASP A 27 -15.88 40.98 17.81
C ASP A 27 -16.90 41.68 16.89
N GLU A 28 -17.99 42.16 17.51
CA GLU A 28 -18.96 43.18 17.06
C GLU A 28 -20.21 42.69 16.32
N GLY A 29 -21.27 42.49 17.12
CA GLY A 29 -22.64 42.65 16.65
C GLY A 29 -23.04 44.12 16.64
N LYS A 30 -23.59 44.61 15.51
CA LYS A 30 -24.77 45.49 15.46
C LYS A 30 -25.14 45.86 14.03
N LYS A 31 -26.46 46.01 13.88
CA LYS A 31 -27.22 46.76 12.87
C LYS A 31 -27.58 46.05 11.57
N MET A 32 -28.87 45.70 11.58
CA MET A 32 -29.82 45.59 10.48
C MET A 32 -29.56 46.46 9.25
N ALA A 33 -30.11 45.93 8.15
CA ALA A 33 -30.66 46.60 6.97
C ALA A 33 -29.67 47.05 5.89
N ALA A 34 -29.53 46.22 4.85
CA ALA A 34 -30.15 46.45 3.54
C ALA A 34 -29.44 45.58 2.51
N GLY A 35 -30.18 44.65 1.91
CA GLY A 35 -29.67 43.81 0.83
C GLY A 35 -30.71 42.77 0.46
N LYS A 36 -31.64 43.16 -0.41
CA LYS A 36 -32.57 42.25 -1.09
C LYS A 36 -31.78 41.08 -1.67
N ALA A 37 -31.94 39.89 -1.09
CA ALA A 37 -31.76 38.64 -1.81
C ALA A 37 -33.14 38.26 -2.34
N SER A 38 -33.39 38.62 -3.60
CA SER A 38 -34.35 37.92 -4.43
C SER A 38 -33.80 36.50 -4.66
N GLU A 39 -34.06 35.60 -3.72
CA GLU A 39 -34.03 34.17 -4.01
C GLU A 39 -35.40 33.83 -4.58
N THR A 40 -35.38 33.42 -5.83
CA THR A 40 -36.50 32.92 -6.62
C THR A 40 -37.34 31.92 -5.84
N GLU A 41 -38.63 32.21 -5.76
CA GLU A 41 -39.69 31.42 -5.12
C GLU A 41 -40.08 30.14 -5.91
N GLU A 42 -39.19 29.62 -6.75
CA GLU A 42 -39.50 28.50 -7.65
C GLU A 42 -38.56 27.30 -7.41
N ASP A 43 -39.18 26.12 -7.37
CA ASP A 43 -38.63 24.76 -7.23
C ASP A 43 -38.35 24.20 -5.81
N PHE A 44 -39.33 24.28 -4.91
CA PHE A 44 -39.46 23.22 -3.90
C PHE A 44 -40.08 21.96 -4.55
N PRO A 45 -39.45 20.78 -4.47
CA PRO A 45 -39.99 19.57 -5.07
C PRO A 45 -41.32 19.20 -4.41
N THR A 46 -42.42 19.27 -5.15
CA THR A 46 -43.72 18.74 -4.71
C THR A 46 -43.87 17.29 -5.13
N LEU A 47 -44.32 16.45 -4.19
CA LEU A 47 -44.71 15.06 -4.47
C LEU A 47 -46.03 15.03 -5.24
N THR A 48 -46.08 14.32 -6.36
CA THR A 48 -47.33 14.06 -7.12
C THR A 48 -48.24 13.10 -6.33
N ALA A 49 -49.53 13.04 -6.69
CA ALA A 49 -50.47 12.12 -6.03
C ALA A 49 -50.00 10.65 -6.15
N GLN A 50 -49.53 10.25 -7.33
CA GLN A 50 -48.98 8.92 -7.59
C GLN A 50 -47.72 8.62 -6.76
N GLU A 51 -46.86 9.63 -6.55
CA GLU A 51 -45.66 9.51 -5.72
C GLU A 51 -46.02 9.35 -4.23
N ARG A 52 -47.06 10.05 -3.74
CA ARG A 52 -47.55 9.90 -2.36
C ARG A 52 -48.15 8.52 -2.14
N ASP A 53 -48.98 8.04 -3.05
CA ASP A 53 -49.57 6.70 -2.97
C ASP A 53 -48.49 5.60 -2.94
N SER A 54 -47.39 5.82 -3.66
CA SER A 54 -46.24 4.91 -3.67
C SER A 54 -45.44 4.91 -2.34
N LEU A 55 -45.53 5.97 -1.53
CA LEU A 55 -44.82 6.10 -0.26
C LEU A 55 -45.59 5.51 0.94
N VAL A 56 -46.91 5.38 0.85
CA VAL A 56 -47.78 4.92 1.97
C VAL A 56 -47.40 3.52 2.48
N GLY A 57 -46.88 2.65 1.62
CA GLY A 57 -46.44 1.29 1.97
C GLY A 57 -44.96 1.15 2.31
N ILE A 58 -44.21 2.24 2.41
CA ILE A 58 -42.75 2.20 2.61
C ILE A 58 -42.41 2.48 4.08
N ASP A 59 -41.94 1.46 4.77
CA ASP A 59 -41.51 1.55 6.17
C ASP A 59 -40.12 0.93 6.42
N SER A 60 -39.70 0.90 7.67
CA SER A 60 -38.42 0.31 8.10
C SER A 60 -38.32 -1.20 7.84
N SER A 61 -39.42 -1.93 7.71
CA SER A 61 -39.38 -3.38 7.45
C SER A 61 -38.78 -3.71 6.08
N LEU A 62 -38.71 -2.73 5.18
CA LEU A 62 -38.04 -2.86 3.88
C LEU A 62 -36.51 -2.75 3.96
N PHE A 63 -35.98 -2.31 5.10
CA PHE A 63 -34.54 -2.14 5.33
C PHE A 63 -33.81 -3.49 5.22
N GLY A 64 -32.81 -3.56 4.33
CA GLY A 64 -31.99 -4.75 4.08
C GLY A 64 -32.49 -5.72 3.01
N PHE A 65 -33.69 -5.53 2.43
CA PHE A 65 -34.28 -6.45 1.43
C PHE A 65 -34.72 -5.81 0.12
N GLN A 66 -34.65 -4.48 0.03
CA GLN A 66 -34.66 -3.80 -1.27
C GLN A 66 -33.35 -4.13 -2.01
N LYS A 67 -33.30 -5.33 -2.60
CA LYS A 67 -32.54 -5.51 -3.83
C LYS A 67 -33.16 -4.55 -4.83
N LEU A 68 -32.46 -3.46 -5.08
CA LEU A 68 -32.63 -2.55 -6.19
C LEU A 68 -32.42 -3.30 -7.52
N HIS A 69 -33.20 -4.34 -7.80
CA HIS A 69 -33.24 -4.97 -9.10
C HIS A 69 -34.37 -4.33 -9.90
N GLU A 70 -33.96 -3.83 -11.06
CA GLU A 70 -34.68 -3.06 -12.09
C GLU A 70 -35.09 -1.62 -11.71
N ASP A 71 -35.68 -1.34 -10.56
CA ASP A 71 -36.30 -0.01 -10.27
C ASP A 71 -35.67 0.80 -9.11
N GLY A 72 -34.57 0.32 -8.53
CA GLY A 72 -34.08 0.88 -7.27
C GLY A 72 -33.48 2.29 -7.32
N ALA A 73 -32.97 2.73 -8.46
CA ALA A 73 -32.58 4.13 -8.65
C ALA A 73 -33.80 5.05 -8.53
N ARG A 74 -34.97 4.60 -9.02
CA ARG A 74 -36.24 5.32 -8.99
C ARG A 74 -36.77 5.43 -7.57
N THR A 75 -36.76 4.34 -6.80
CA THR A 75 -37.19 4.35 -5.39
C THR A 75 -36.27 5.21 -4.53
N LYS A 76 -34.95 5.15 -4.75
CA LYS A 76 -34.00 6.01 -4.04
C LYS A 76 -34.21 7.49 -4.37
N ALA A 77 -34.42 7.82 -5.65
CA ALA A 77 -34.72 9.19 -6.07
C ALA A 77 -36.05 9.69 -5.47
N LEU A 78 -37.07 8.83 -5.42
CA LEU A 78 -38.36 9.12 -4.79
C LEU A 78 -38.20 9.38 -3.29
N LEU A 79 -37.45 8.55 -2.56
CA LEU A 79 -37.16 8.73 -1.14
C LEU A 79 -36.39 10.04 -0.88
N MET A 80 -35.37 10.35 -1.68
CA MET A 80 -34.64 11.61 -1.57
C MET A 80 -35.53 12.83 -1.84
N LYS A 81 -36.45 12.73 -2.80
CA LYS A 81 -37.45 13.77 -3.08
C LYS A 81 -38.44 13.92 -1.91
N ALA A 82 -38.89 12.80 -1.33
CA ALA A 82 -39.80 12.77 -0.20
C ALA A 82 -39.19 13.41 1.06
N VAL A 83 -37.95 13.06 1.39
CA VAL A 83 -37.20 13.67 2.53
C VAL A 83 -37.12 15.18 2.36
N ARG A 84 -36.73 15.69 1.18
CA ARG A 84 -36.68 17.15 0.91
C ARG A 84 -38.04 17.82 1.06
N CYS A 85 -39.10 17.17 0.60
CA CYS A 85 -40.47 17.69 0.71
C CYS A 85 -40.90 17.75 2.18
N TYR A 86 -40.64 16.69 2.95
CA TYR A 86 -41.01 16.59 4.36
C TYR A 86 -40.20 17.56 5.23
N ASP A 87 -38.90 17.72 4.98
CA ASP A 87 -38.06 18.71 5.66
C ASP A 87 -38.56 20.14 5.40
N SER A 88 -38.98 20.45 4.17
CA SER A 88 -39.59 21.75 3.82
C SER A 88 -40.93 21.97 4.54
N LEU A 89 -41.79 20.94 4.62
CA LEU A 89 -43.05 21.00 5.36
C LEU A 89 -42.82 21.23 6.86
N ILE A 90 -41.83 20.56 7.44
CA ILE A 90 -41.46 20.73 8.85
C ILE A 90 -40.95 22.15 9.12
N LEU A 91 -40.13 22.69 8.23
CA LEU A 91 -39.63 24.08 8.32
C LEU A 91 -40.76 25.11 8.24
N LYS A 92 -41.78 24.88 7.39
CA LYS A 92 -42.93 25.78 7.22
C LYS A 92 -43.97 25.69 8.33
N ALA A 93 -44.02 24.58 9.07
CA ALA A 93 -45.07 24.31 10.04
C ALA A 93 -44.84 24.89 11.45
N GLU A 94 -43.72 25.60 11.69
CA GLU A 94 -43.39 26.33 12.94
C GLU A 94 -43.75 25.57 14.25
N GLY A 95 -43.56 24.25 14.27
CA GLY A 95 -43.78 23.41 15.46
C GLY A 95 -45.15 22.73 15.57
N LYS A 96 -46.10 22.94 14.66
CA LYS A 96 -47.36 22.19 14.56
C LYS A 96 -47.28 21.08 13.49
N VAL A 97 -46.39 20.11 13.72
CA VAL A 97 -46.18 18.98 12.79
C VAL A 97 -46.81 17.72 13.36
N GLU A 98 -47.54 16.97 12.52
CA GLU A 98 -48.09 15.67 12.91
C GLU A 98 -46.96 14.66 13.26
N PRO A 99 -47.08 13.92 14.38
CA PRO A 99 -46.05 12.96 14.78
C PRO A 99 -45.70 11.94 13.69
N GLU A 100 -46.69 11.45 12.95
CA GLU A 100 -46.52 10.43 11.90
C GLU A 100 -45.54 10.86 10.81
N LEU A 101 -45.45 12.17 10.53
CA LEU A 101 -44.50 12.70 9.56
C LEU A 101 -43.04 12.45 9.99
N PHE A 102 -42.74 12.55 11.28
CA PHE A 102 -41.42 12.22 11.83
C PHE A 102 -41.14 10.71 11.79
N CYS A 103 -42.17 9.88 11.97
CA CYS A 103 -42.04 8.42 11.84
C CYS A 103 -41.63 8.03 10.42
N GLN A 104 -42.36 8.54 9.42
CA GLN A 104 -42.07 8.33 8.00
C GLN A 104 -40.70 8.90 7.60
N LEU A 105 -40.34 10.10 8.08
CA LEU A 105 -39.01 10.68 7.86
C LEU A 105 -37.90 9.78 8.44
N GLY A 106 -38.13 9.17 9.61
CA GLY A 106 -37.24 8.17 10.19
C GLY A 106 -37.09 6.93 9.32
N HIS A 107 -38.21 6.39 8.81
CA HIS A 107 -38.19 5.26 7.88
C HIS A 107 -37.40 5.56 6.60
N PHE A 108 -37.65 6.71 5.97
CA PHE A 108 -36.98 7.09 4.73
C PHE A 108 -35.49 7.31 4.93
N ASN A 109 -35.09 8.02 5.99
CA ASN A 109 -33.67 8.22 6.30
C ASN A 109 -32.97 6.91 6.66
N LEU A 110 -33.65 5.98 7.34
CA LEU A 110 -33.12 4.65 7.59
C LEU A 110 -32.91 3.89 6.28
N LEU A 111 -33.88 3.87 5.37
CA LEU A 111 -33.77 3.23 4.04
C LEU A 111 -32.71 3.89 3.15
N LEU A 112 -32.42 5.16 3.35
CA LEU A 112 -31.34 5.91 2.70
C LEU A 112 -29.98 5.76 3.40
N GLU A 113 -29.92 5.04 4.51
CA GLU A 113 -28.75 4.83 5.36
C GLU A 113 -28.17 6.10 6.02
N ASP A 114 -29.01 7.14 6.18
CA ASP A 114 -28.67 8.35 6.95
C ASP A 114 -29.08 8.15 8.43
N TYR A 115 -28.30 7.31 9.14
CA TYR A 115 -28.56 6.93 10.53
C TYR A 115 -28.69 8.11 11.52
N PRO A 116 -27.87 9.18 11.43
CA PRO A 116 -28.02 10.34 12.30
C PRO A 116 -29.38 11.03 12.16
N LYS A 117 -29.84 11.26 10.92
CA LYS A 117 -31.15 11.88 10.68
C LYS A 117 -32.29 10.94 11.02
N ALA A 118 -32.15 9.65 10.73
CA ALA A 118 -33.11 8.63 11.13
C ALA A 118 -33.31 8.62 12.66
N LEU A 119 -32.22 8.65 13.44
CA LEU A 119 -32.27 8.72 14.89
C LEU A 119 -32.99 9.99 15.37
N SER A 120 -32.63 11.15 14.81
CA SER A 120 -33.24 12.44 15.18
C SER A 120 -34.76 12.44 14.93
N ALA A 121 -35.19 11.93 13.77
CA ALA A 121 -36.60 11.85 13.41
C ALA A 121 -37.36 10.87 14.33
N TYR A 122 -36.79 9.69 14.59
CA TYR A 122 -37.37 8.71 15.50
C TYR A 122 -37.46 9.19 16.95
N GLN A 123 -36.46 9.91 17.45
CA GLN A 123 -36.50 10.52 18.78
C GLN A 123 -37.60 11.59 18.88
N ARG A 124 -37.82 12.36 17.81
CA ARG A 124 -38.89 13.34 17.77
C ARG A 124 -40.26 12.68 17.80
N TYR A 125 -40.48 11.64 16.99
CA TYR A 125 -41.71 10.83 17.03
C TYR A 125 -41.94 10.23 18.42
N TYR A 126 -40.91 9.62 19.02
CA TYR A 126 -40.95 9.05 20.37
C TYR A 126 -41.35 10.07 21.44
N SER A 127 -40.95 11.34 21.29
CA SER A 127 -41.29 12.41 22.24
C SER A 127 -42.71 12.97 22.08
N LEU A 128 -43.29 12.88 20.88
CA LEU A 128 -44.57 13.50 20.54
C LEU A 128 -45.75 12.53 20.63
N GLN A 129 -45.52 11.24 20.33
CA GLN A 129 -46.57 10.23 20.31
C GLN A 129 -46.61 9.45 21.62
N SER A 130 -47.76 9.42 22.32
CA SER A 130 -47.89 8.69 23.60
C SER A 130 -48.03 7.18 23.45
N ASP A 131 -48.53 6.69 22.32
CA ASP A 131 -48.72 5.27 22.01
C ASP A 131 -47.75 4.75 20.93
N TYR A 132 -46.55 5.34 20.87
CA TYR A 132 -45.46 4.95 19.95
C TYR A 132 -45.19 3.43 19.95
N TRP A 133 -45.41 2.78 21.09
CA TRP A 133 -45.13 1.36 21.31
C TRP A 133 -46.05 0.45 20.51
N LYS A 134 -47.18 0.92 19.95
CA LYS A 134 -48.02 0.08 19.08
C LYS A 134 -47.45 -0.08 17.66
N ASN A 135 -46.52 0.80 17.27
CA ASN A 135 -45.97 0.80 15.92
C ASN A 135 -44.72 -0.12 15.86
N ALA A 136 -44.92 -1.37 15.43
CA ALA A 136 -43.86 -2.37 15.31
C ALA A 136 -42.78 -1.96 14.30
N ALA A 137 -43.15 -1.31 13.19
CA ALA A 137 -42.19 -0.81 12.20
C ALA A 137 -41.28 0.27 12.79
N PHE A 138 -41.85 1.23 13.54
CA PHE A 138 -41.06 2.24 14.25
C PHE A 138 -40.04 1.60 15.20
N LEU A 139 -40.49 0.68 16.07
CA LEU A 139 -39.63 0.02 17.04
C LEU A 139 -38.53 -0.80 16.36
N TYR A 140 -38.85 -1.47 15.25
CA TYR A 140 -37.86 -2.17 14.42
C TYR A 140 -36.82 -1.20 13.86
N GLY A 141 -37.26 -0.08 13.26
CA GLY A 141 -36.37 0.94 12.70
C GLY A 141 -35.46 1.55 13.76
N LEU A 142 -36.00 1.88 14.93
CA LEU A 142 -35.24 2.38 16.06
C LEU A 142 -34.23 1.34 16.58
N GLY A 143 -34.62 0.07 16.68
CA GLY A 143 -33.74 -1.04 17.04
C GLY A 143 -32.57 -1.20 16.06
N MET A 144 -32.82 -1.02 14.76
CA MET A 144 -31.78 -1.06 13.73
C MET A 144 -30.78 0.10 13.86
N VAL A 145 -31.26 1.30 14.17
CA VAL A 145 -30.40 2.46 14.43
C VAL A 145 -29.57 2.25 15.70
N TYR A 146 -30.16 1.77 16.79
CA TYR A 146 -29.40 1.46 18.01
C TYR A 146 -28.36 0.36 17.80
N PHE A 147 -28.70 -0.66 17.00
CA PHE A 147 -27.75 -1.70 16.62
C PHE A 147 -26.55 -1.13 15.85
N HIS A 148 -26.77 -0.21 14.91
CA HIS A 148 -25.70 0.45 14.15
C HIS A 148 -24.72 1.22 15.06
N TYR A 149 -25.24 1.88 16.10
CA TYR A 149 -24.42 2.59 17.09
C TYR A 149 -23.86 1.70 18.21
N ASN A 150 -23.99 0.36 18.12
CA ASN A 150 -23.60 -0.60 19.15
C ASN A 150 -24.26 -0.38 20.52
N ALA A 151 -25.42 0.29 20.56
CA ALA A 151 -26.17 0.54 21.78
C ALA A 151 -27.03 -0.70 22.14
N PHE A 152 -26.37 -1.83 22.42
CA PHE A 152 -27.02 -3.15 22.47
C PHE A 152 -28.11 -3.27 23.54
N GLN A 153 -27.98 -2.62 24.70
CA GLN A 153 -29.04 -2.66 25.72
C GLN A 153 -30.37 -2.07 25.20
N TRP A 154 -30.31 -0.96 24.46
CA TRP A 154 -31.47 -0.31 23.88
C TRP A 154 -31.99 -1.05 22.65
N ALA A 155 -31.09 -1.57 21.81
CA ALA A 155 -31.46 -2.38 20.66
C ALA A 155 -32.17 -3.68 21.05
N ILE A 156 -31.66 -4.42 22.05
CA ILE A 156 -32.29 -5.65 22.57
C ILE A 156 -33.71 -5.34 23.04
N LYS A 157 -33.89 -4.28 23.83
CA LYS A 157 -35.21 -3.89 24.33
C LYS A 157 -36.19 -3.58 23.20
N ALA A 158 -35.79 -2.74 22.25
CA ALA A 158 -36.64 -2.36 21.11
C ALA A 158 -37.04 -3.59 20.27
N PHE A 159 -36.10 -4.50 20.02
CA PHE A 159 -36.37 -5.73 19.28
C PHE A 159 -37.26 -6.73 20.02
N GLN A 160 -37.09 -6.87 21.34
CA GLN A 160 -37.98 -7.69 22.16
C GLN A 160 -39.41 -7.13 22.21
N GLU A 161 -39.54 -5.80 22.27
CA GLU A 161 -40.85 -5.13 22.20
C GLU A 161 -41.54 -5.43 20.86
N VAL A 162 -40.84 -5.34 19.73
CA VAL A 162 -41.41 -5.70 18.41
C VAL A 162 -41.98 -7.11 18.43
N LEU A 163 -41.21 -8.10 18.90
CA LEU A 163 -41.63 -9.51 18.95
C LEU A 163 -42.76 -9.76 19.95
N TYR A 164 -42.90 -8.92 20.97
CA TYR A 164 -43.99 -8.99 21.94
C TYR A 164 -45.30 -8.46 21.35
N ILE A 165 -45.23 -7.36 20.60
CA ILE A 165 -46.39 -6.69 20.01
C ILE A 165 -46.89 -7.43 18.77
N ASP A 166 -45.97 -7.83 17.90
CA ASP A 166 -46.26 -8.55 16.66
C ASP A 166 -45.32 -9.78 16.53
N PRO A 167 -45.71 -10.93 17.08
CA PRO A 167 -44.96 -12.17 16.93
C PRO A 167 -44.84 -12.64 15.47
N GLY A 168 -45.73 -12.19 14.59
CA GLY A 168 -45.76 -12.50 13.16
C GLY A 168 -45.07 -11.46 12.29
N PHE A 169 -44.32 -10.52 12.89
CA PHE A 169 -43.68 -9.43 12.17
C PHE A 169 -42.83 -9.95 11.02
N SER A 170 -42.93 -9.30 9.86
CA SER A 170 -42.28 -9.74 8.60
C SER A 170 -40.76 -9.93 8.70
N ARG A 171 -40.13 -9.33 9.73
CA ARG A 171 -38.70 -9.43 10.04
C ARG A 171 -38.36 -10.16 11.34
N ALA A 172 -39.28 -10.94 11.92
CA ALA A 172 -39.04 -11.66 13.17
C ALA A 172 -37.75 -12.50 13.15
N LYS A 173 -37.46 -13.19 12.04
CA LYS A 173 -36.19 -13.90 11.81
C LYS A 173 -34.94 -13.03 11.92
N GLU A 174 -34.95 -11.85 11.30
CA GLU A 174 -33.83 -10.89 11.33
C GLU A 174 -33.62 -10.37 12.75
N ILE A 175 -34.71 -10.11 13.46
CA ILE A 175 -34.70 -9.69 14.86
C ILE A 175 -34.06 -10.78 15.73
N HIS A 176 -34.51 -12.04 15.60
CA HIS A 176 -33.93 -13.16 16.32
C HIS A 176 -32.44 -13.38 16.01
N LEU A 177 -32.02 -13.22 14.76
CA LEU A 177 -30.62 -13.30 14.39
C LEU A 177 -29.77 -12.22 15.09
N ARG A 178 -30.23 -10.97 15.08
CA ARG A 178 -29.54 -9.84 15.72
C ARG A 178 -29.54 -9.96 17.24
N LEU A 179 -30.64 -10.40 17.85
CA LEU A 179 -30.70 -10.74 19.28
C LEU A 179 -29.68 -11.83 19.61
N GLY A 180 -29.60 -12.89 18.81
CA GLY A 180 -28.58 -13.93 18.96
C GLY A 180 -27.16 -13.37 18.98
N LEU A 181 -26.84 -12.47 18.03
CA LEU A 181 -25.53 -11.81 17.97
C LEU A 181 -25.26 -10.89 19.16
N MET A 182 -26.24 -10.09 19.59
CA MET A 182 -26.07 -9.17 20.73
C MET A 182 -25.93 -9.92 22.06
N PHE A 183 -26.72 -10.97 22.29
CA PHE A 183 -26.58 -11.82 23.49
C PHE A 183 -25.22 -12.54 23.52
N LYS A 184 -24.71 -12.99 22.35
CA LYS A 184 -23.35 -13.54 22.23
C LYS A 184 -22.28 -12.54 22.69
N VAL A 185 -22.40 -11.27 22.29
CA VAL A 185 -21.46 -10.20 22.68
C VAL A 185 -21.56 -9.91 24.18
N ASN A 186 -22.77 -9.93 24.72
CA ASN A 186 -23.04 -9.75 26.15
C ASN A 186 -22.74 -11.01 26.99
N THR A 187 -22.15 -12.07 26.41
CA THR A 187 -21.80 -13.34 27.06
C THR A 187 -22.98 -14.17 27.58
N ASP A 188 -24.21 -13.83 27.22
CA ASP A 188 -25.40 -14.64 27.50
C ASP A 188 -25.61 -15.68 26.39
N TYR A 189 -24.86 -16.78 26.49
CA TYR A 189 -24.84 -17.81 25.46
C TYR A 189 -26.13 -18.64 25.40
N GLU A 190 -26.86 -18.79 26.50
CA GLU A 190 -28.12 -19.54 26.53
C GLU A 190 -29.22 -18.80 25.77
N SER A 191 -29.40 -17.50 26.05
CA SER A 191 -30.34 -16.65 25.31
C SER A 191 -29.93 -16.53 23.85
N SER A 192 -28.63 -16.40 23.58
CA SER A 192 -28.09 -16.36 22.22
C SER A 192 -28.45 -17.62 21.43
N LEU A 193 -28.21 -18.81 21.98
CA LEU A 193 -28.52 -20.09 21.34
C LEU A 193 -30.01 -20.24 21.05
N LYS A 194 -30.87 -19.88 22.02
CA LYS A 194 -32.33 -19.92 21.86
C LYS A 194 -32.79 -19.04 20.69
N HIS A 195 -32.26 -17.82 20.59
CA HIS A 195 -32.63 -16.92 19.51
C HIS A 195 -32.13 -17.39 18.13
N PHE A 196 -30.93 -17.98 18.04
CA PHE A 196 -30.49 -18.59 16.78
C PHE A 196 -31.34 -19.81 16.38
N GLN A 197 -31.79 -20.62 17.35
CA GLN A 197 -32.72 -21.73 17.08
C GLN A 197 -34.07 -21.23 16.57
N LEU A 198 -34.62 -20.17 17.18
CA LEU A 198 -35.86 -19.54 16.73
C LEU A 198 -35.73 -18.96 15.31
N ALA A 199 -34.59 -18.34 14.98
CA ALA A 199 -34.30 -17.84 13.64
C ALA A 199 -34.21 -18.96 12.57
N LEU A 200 -33.88 -20.20 12.97
CA LEU A 200 -33.81 -21.34 12.06
C LEU A 200 -35.18 -21.96 11.76
N ILE A 201 -36.14 -21.82 12.67
CA ILE A 201 -37.51 -22.31 12.52
C ILE A 201 -38.32 -21.39 11.59
N ASP A 202 -38.03 -20.09 11.63
CA ASP A 202 -38.73 -19.09 10.83
C ASP A 202 -38.36 -19.17 9.32
N SER A 203 -39.37 -19.30 8.47
CA SER A 203 -39.27 -19.37 7.00
C SER A 203 -39.14 -17.99 6.33
N ASN A 204 -39.26 -16.90 7.08
CA ASN A 204 -39.15 -15.55 6.55
C ASN A 204 -37.78 -15.25 5.91
N PRO A 205 -37.71 -14.28 4.99
CA PRO A 205 -36.45 -13.87 4.36
C PRO A 205 -35.56 -13.05 5.32
N CYS A 206 -34.26 -13.36 5.37
CA CYS A 206 -33.28 -12.73 6.28
C CYS A 206 -31.98 -12.37 5.56
N THR A 207 -31.21 -11.45 6.13
CA THR A 207 -29.93 -10.95 5.60
C THR A 207 -28.86 -12.05 5.50
N LEU A 208 -28.88 -13.03 6.40
CA LEU A 208 -28.03 -14.22 6.33
C LEU A 208 -28.73 -15.37 5.61
N SER A 209 -27.97 -16.10 4.80
CA SER A 209 -28.46 -17.34 4.18
C SER A 209 -28.84 -18.37 5.25
N LYS A 210 -29.71 -19.33 4.87
CA LYS A 210 -30.06 -20.47 5.73
C LYS A 210 -28.82 -21.25 6.18
N ALA A 211 -27.78 -21.32 5.35
CA ALA A 211 -26.50 -21.95 5.66
C ALA A 211 -25.67 -21.14 6.69
N GLU A 212 -25.54 -19.82 6.53
CA GLU A 212 -24.85 -18.94 7.50
C GLU A 212 -25.55 -18.92 8.86
N SER A 213 -26.89 -18.96 8.86
CA SER A 213 -27.69 -19.02 10.09
C SER A 213 -27.50 -20.34 10.85
N LYS A 214 -27.30 -21.46 10.14
CA LYS A 214 -27.02 -22.78 10.75
C LYS A 214 -25.62 -22.86 11.39
N GLN A 215 -24.67 -22.05 10.94
CA GLN A 215 -23.31 -22.03 11.48
C GLN A 215 -23.22 -21.40 12.89
N CYS A 216 -24.08 -20.42 13.17
CA CYS A 216 -24.03 -19.63 14.40
C CYS A 216 -24.28 -20.46 15.69
N PRO A 217 -25.28 -21.37 15.77
CA PRO A 217 -25.44 -22.28 16.90
C PRO A 217 -24.24 -23.19 17.16
N SER A 218 -23.65 -23.78 16.11
CA SER A 218 -22.50 -24.70 16.22
C SER A 218 -21.30 -24.00 16.86
N PHE A 219 -21.09 -22.73 16.51
CA PHE A 219 -20.07 -21.91 17.12
C PHE A 219 -20.31 -21.66 18.62
N ILE A 220 -21.55 -21.31 19.00
CA ILE A 220 -21.92 -21.06 20.40
C ILE A 220 -21.77 -22.33 21.24
N MET A 221 -22.16 -23.50 20.70
CA MET A 221 -21.95 -24.78 21.37
C MET A 221 -20.46 -25.07 21.61
N CYS A 222 -19.58 -24.65 20.70
CA CYS A 222 -18.13 -24.77 20.88
C CYS A 222 -17.63 -23.88 22.03
N VAL A 223 -18.11 -22.63 22.11
CA VAL A 223 -17.79 -21.68 23.19
C VAL A 223 -18.30 -22.17 24.55
N CYS A 224 -19.49 -22.76 24.60
CA CYS A 224 -20.07 -23.34 25.82
C CYS A 224 -19.46 -24.70 26.24
N LYS A 225 -18.31 -25.08 25.66
CA LYS A 225 -17.62 -26.37 25.92
C LYS A 225 -18.47 -27.62 25.60
N ARG A 226 -19.53 -27.49 24.80
CA ARG A 226 -20.36 -28.61 24.32
C ARG A 226 -19.79 -29.19 23.02
N TYR A 227 -18.54 -29.65 23.07
CA TYR A 227 -17.75 -29.96 21.89
C TYR A 227 -18.31 -31.08 21.01
N ARG A 228 -18.94 -32.12 21.59
CA ARG A 228 -19.58 -33.20 20.80
C ARG A 228 -20.74 -32.69 19.96
N ALA A 229 -21.64 -31.89 20.56
CA ALA A 229 -22.77 -31.31 19.86
C ALA A 229 -22.32 -30.29 18.79
N ALA A 230 -21.27 -29.51 19.07
CA ALA A 230 -20.68 -28.59 18.10
C ALA A 230 -20.09 -29.33 16.88
N LYS A 231 -19.39 -30.45 17.13
CA LYS A 231 -18.84 -31.31 16.07
C LYS A 231 -19.92 -31.85 15.15
N GLU A 232 -20.94 -32.49 15.72
CA GLU A 232 -22.07 -33.06 14.97
C GLU A 232 -22.78 -31.99 14.13
N ALA A 233 -22.94 -30.78 14.68
CA ALA A 233 -23.57 -29.68 13.98
C ALA A 233 -22.72 -29.14 12.81
N TYR A 234 -21.38 -29.08 12.95
CA TYR A 234 -20.49 -28.73 11.84
C TYR A 234 -20.45 -29.82 10.75
N GLU A 235 -20.40 -31.10 11.14
CA GLU A 235 -20.44 -32.22 10.19
C GLU A 235 -21.77 -32.26 9.44
N SER A 236 -22.90 -32.06 10.13
CA SER A 236 -24.22 -31.95 9.51
C SER A 236 -24.32 -30.78 8.52
N LEU A 237 -23.71 -29.63 8.84
CA LEU A 237 -23.69 -28.47 7.94
C LEU A 237 -22.92 -28.77 6.64
N LEU A 238 -21.82 -29.52 6.72
CA LEU A 238 -21.02 -29.92 5.55
C LEU A 238 -21.72 -30.93 4.64
N GLN A 239 -22.73 -31.65 5.14
CA GLN A 239 -23.55 -32.59 4.36
C GLN A 239 -24.69 -31.90 3.58
N THR A 240 -24.87 -30.59 3.73
CA THR A 240 -25.91 -29.86 3.00
C THR A 240 -25.48 -29.63 1.54
N GLU A 241 -26.34 -29.99 0.58
CA GLU A 241 -26.13 -29.73 -0.86
C GLU A 241 -26.08 -28.21 -1.13
N ASP A 242 -25.25 -27.78 -2.09
CA ASP A 242 -25.04 -26.38 -2.51
C ASP A 242 -24.64 -25.38 -1.40
N LEU A 243 -23.73 -25.80 -0.51
CA LEU A 243 -23.19 -24.92 0.53
C LEU A 243 -22.31 -23.80 -0.06
N PRO A 244 -22.53 -22.50 0.28
CA PRO A 244 -21.68 -21.41 -0.18
C PRO A 244 -20.20 -21.64 0.18
N ALA A 245 -19.28 -21.39 -0.76
CA ALA A 245 -17.85 -21.65 -0.59
C ALA A 245 -17.27 -21.02 0.69
N GLN A 246 -17.66 -19.78 1.02
CA GLN A 246 -17.23 -19.11 2.26
C GLN A 246 -17.68 -19.84 3.54
N VAL A 247 -18.93 -20.33 3.57
CA VAL A 247 -19.50 -21.04 4.72
C VAL A 247 -18.83 -22.40 4.87
N LYS A 248 -18.59 -23.08 3.74
CA LYS A 248 -17.82 -24.34 3.68
C LYS A 248 -16.41 -24.16 4.22
N ALA A 249 -15.70 -23.14 3.74
CA ALA A 249 -14.33 -22.82 4.17
C ALA A 249 -14.26 -22.51 5.66
N THR A 250 -15.17 -21.68 6.17
CA THR A 250 -15.20 -21.29 7.59
C THR A 250 -15.60 -22.47 8.48
N THR A 251 -16.54 -23.31 8.06
CA THR A 251 -16.97 -24.50 8.82
C THR A 251 -15.83 -25.53 8.95
N LEU A 252 -15.15 -25.81 7.84
CA LEU A 252 -13.97 -26.69 7.82
C LEU A 252 -12.82 -26.13 8.66
N GLN A 253 -12.61 -24.80 8.63
CA GLN A 253 -11.61 -24.12 9.46
C GLN A 253 -11.89 -24.32 10.95
N GLN A 254 -13.13 -24.07 11.40
CA GLN A 254 -13.52 -24.21 12.80
C GLN A 254 -13.46 -25.67 13.27
N LEU A 255 -13.91 -26.61 12.43
CA LEU A 255 -13.82 -28.04 12.70
C LEU A 255 -12.35 -28.50 12.84
N GLY A 256 -11.49 -28.06 11.93
CA GLY A 256 -10.06 -28.38 11.97
C GLY A 256 -9.36 -27.83 13.22
N TRP A 257 -9.66 -26.58 13.58
CA TRP A 257 -9.12 -25.97 14.81
C TRP A 257 -9.60 -26.70 16.06
N MET A 258 -10.89 -27.07 16.12
CA MET A 258 -11.45 -27.80 17.26
C MET A 258 -10.78 -29.17 17.47
N HIS A 259 -10.50 -29.91 16.38
CA HIS A 259 -9.76 -31.18 16.48
C HIS A 259 -8.32 -30.98 16.98
N HIS A 260 -7.69 -29.87 16.62
CA HIS A 260 -6.35 -29.51 17.10
C HIS A 260 -6.32 -29.16 18.60
N THR A 261 -7.30 -28.39 19.08
CA THR A 261 -7.28 -27.83 20.45
C THR A 261 -8.00 -28.68 21.49
N VAL A 262 -9.01 -29.47 21.11
CA VAL A 262 -9.86 -30.19 22.06
C VAL A 262 -9.44 -31.66 22.18
N GLU A 263 -8.85 -32.01 23.31
CA GLU A 263 -8.37 -33.38 23.59
C GLU A 263 -9.49 -34.42 23.69
N GLN A 264 -10.69 -34.00 24.07
CA GLN A 264 -11.87 -34.87 24.29
C GLN A 264 -12.45 -35.48 23.00
N LEU A 265 -11.96 -35.08 21.82
CA LEU A 265 -12.48 -35.50 20.51
C LEU A 265 -11.79 -36.74 19.92
N GLY A 266 -10.85 -37.37 20.64
CA GLY A 266 -10.21 -38.62 20.22
C GLY A 266 -8.70 -38.67 20.52
N ASP A 267 -8.04 -39.68 19.97
CA ASP A 267 -6.58 -39.84 20.08
C ASP A 267 -5.82 -38.73 19.33
N LYS A 268 -4.65 -38.33 19.85
CA LYS A 268 -3.87 -37.20 19.33
C LYS A 268 -3.53 -37.34 17.84
N ALA A 269 -3.02 -38.49 17.42
CA ALA A 269 -2.57 -38.68 16.03
C ALA A 269 -3.75 -38.65 15.03
N THR A 270 -4.88 -39.21 15.42
CA THR A 270 -6.11 -39.20 14.60
C THR A 270 -6.75 -37.82 14.50
N ARG A 271 -6.74 -37.05 15.60
CA ARG A 271 -7.24 -35.67 15.61
C ARG A 271 -6.38 -34.74 14.77
N ASP A 272 -5.06 -34.84 14.90
CA ASP A 272 -4.11 -33.98 14.20
C ASP A 272 -4.16 -34.19 12.67
N SER A 273 -4.24 -35.44 12.21
CA SER A 273 -4.40 -35.77 10.79
C SER A 273 -5.73 -35.27 10.22
N TYR A 274 -6.82 -35.42 10.96
CA TYR A 274 -8.14 -34.91 10.57
C TYR A 274 -8.17 -33.37 10.55
N ALA A 275 -7.53 -32.71 11.52
CA ALA A 275 -7.41 -31.26 11.57
C ALA A 275 -6.70 -30.70 10.33
N ILE A 276 -5.58 -31.31 9.92
CA ILE A 276 -4.85 -30.94 8.70
C ILE A 276 -5.74 -31.11 7.47
N GLN A 277 -6.44 -32.25 7.35
CA GLN A 277 -7.33 -32.51 6.22
C GLN A 277 -8.46 -31.48 6.11
N CYS A 278 -9.09 -31.12 7.23
CA CYS A 278 -10.14 -30.10 7.27
C CYS A 278 -9.59 -28.72 6.86
N LEU A 279 -8.42 -28.34 7.35
CA LEU A 279 -7.80 -27.04 7.04
C LEU A 279 -7.33 -26.97 5.58
N GLN A 280 -6.84 -28.06 4.98
CA GLN A 280 -6.54 -28.14 3.55
C GLN A 280 -7.80 -27.95 2.70
N LYS A 281 -8.89 -28.66 3.02
CA LYS A 281 -10.18 -28.50 2.33
C LYS A 281 -10.80 -27.11 2.54
N SER A 282 -10.51 -26.45 3.67
CA SER A 282 -10.89 -25.05 3.90
C SER A 282 -10.19 -24.12 2.91
N LEU A 283 -8.88 -24.32 2.67
CA LEU A 283 -8.09 -23.55 1.72
C LEU A 283 -8.43 -23.85 0.25
N GLU A 284 -8.87 -25.07 -0.07
CA GLU A 284 -9.44 -25.39 -1.39
C GLU A 284 -10.72 -24.59 -1.65
N ALA A 285 -11.52 -24.33 -0.61
CA ALA A 285 -12.76 -23.57 -0.71
C ALA A 285 -12.55 -22.05 -0.64
N ASP A 286 -11.57 -21.58 0.13
CA ASP A 286 -11.17 -20.17 0.23
C ASP A 286 -9.63 -20.05 0.39
N PRO A 287 -8.89 -19.92 -0.72
CA PRO A 287 -7.43 -19.78 -0.69
C PRO A 287 -6.94 -18.49 -0.04
N ASN A 288 -7.81 -17.48 0.09
CA ASN A 288 -7.47 -16.14 0.58
C ASN A 288 -7.56 -16.01 2.11
N SER A 289 -8.01 -17.04 2.82
CA SER A 289 -8.12 -17.07 4.29
C SER A 289 -6.76 -17.26 4.96
N GLY A 290 -6.16 -16.16 5.40
CA GLY A 290 -4.97 -16.09 6.24
C GLY A 290 -5.16 -16.81 7.58
N GLN A 291 -6.37 -16.79 8.13
CA GLN A 291 -6.74 -17.58 9.32
C GLN A 291 -6.60 -19.09 9.09
N SER A 292 -7.03 -19.61 7.94
CA SER A 292 -6.88 -21.04 7.61
C SER A 292 -5.41 -21.40 7.42
N TRP A 293 -4.63 -20.54 6.76
CA TRP A 293 -3.17 -20.69 6.65
C TRP A 293 -2.48 -20.68 8.02
N TYR A 294 -2.88 -19.78 8.91
CA TYR A 294 -2.35 -19.69 10.28
C TYR A 294 -2.62 -20.95 11.10
N PHE A 295 -3.87 -21.42 11.16
CA PHE A 295 -4.22 -22.64 11.90
C PHE A 295 -3.51 -23.89 11.36
N LEU A 296 -3.35 -23.96 10.04
CA LEU A 296 -2.64 -25.06 9.40
C LEU A 296 -1.15 -25.04 9.71
N GLY A 297 -0.53 -23.85 9.70
CA GLY A 297 0.84 -23.63 10.16
C GLY A 297 1.07 -24.15 11.59
N ARG A 298 0.18 -23.79 12.54
CA ARG A 298 0.25 -24.24 13.94
C ARG A 298 0.15 -25.77 14.08
N ASN A 299 -0.77 -26.38 13.34
CA ASN A 299 -0.97 -27.83 13.34
C ASN A 299 0.27 -28.57 12.85
N LEU A 300 0.85 -28.12 11.73
CA LEU A 300 2.05 -28.71 11.16
C LEU A 300 3.28 -28.51 12.06
N GLY A 301 3.43 -27.31 12.64
CA GLY A 301 4.51 -26.98 13.57
C GLY A 301 4.53 -27.86 14.83
N LYS A 302 3.37 -28.10 15.46
CA LYS A 302 3.24 -28.94 16.66
C LYS A 302 3.54 -30.43 16.42
N ASN A 303 3.31 -30.93 15.20
CA ASN A 303 3.47 -32.35 14.86
C ASN A 303 4.88 -32.72 14.38
N GLY A 304 5.82 -31.78 14.37
CA GLY A 304 7.17 -32.01 13.84
C GLY A 304 7.20 -32.34 12.33
N LEU A 305 6.05 -32.27 11.66
CA LEU A 305 5.89 -32.42 10.22
C LEU A 305 6.20 -31.08 9.56
N SER A 306 7.45 -30.62 9.67
CA SER A 306 7.95 -29.40 9.03
C SER A 306 8.03 -29.49 7.50
N ASN A 307 7.68 -30.64 6.90
CA ASN A 307 8.04 -30.97 5.52
C ASN A 307 6.85 -31.22 4.57
N SER A 308 5.59 -31.21 5.02
CA SER A 308 4.43 -31.24 4.12
C SER A 308 4.18 -29.83 3.55
N SER A 309 5.02 -29.47 2.59
CA SER A 309 4.99 -28.23 1.81
C SER A 309 3.67 -28.12 1.04
N ILE A 310 2.66 -27.45 1.61
CA ILE A 310 1.41 -27.09 0.92
C ILE A 310 1.68 -26.04 -0.18
N LEU A 311 2.81 -25.34 -0.08
CA LEU A 311 3.47 -24.59 -1.14
C LEU A 311 4.95 -24.95 -1.07
N LEU A 312 5.61 -25.15 -2.22
CA LEU A 312 7.05 -25.38 -2.34
C LEU A 312 7.81 -24.33 -1.52
N ASP A 313 8.11 -24.64 -0.25
CA ASP A 313 8.95 -23.80 0.62
C ASP A 313 10.35 -23.63 0.01
N LYS A 314 10.74 -24.57 -0.87
CA LYS A 314 11.90 -24.48 -1.73
C LYS A 314 11.56 -23.70 -3.00
N CYS A 315 11.52 -22.37 -2.89
CA CYS A 315 11.73 -21.52 -4.07
C CYS A 315 13.15 -21.80 -4.60
N PRO A 316 13.34 -21.88 -5.93
CA PRO A 316 14.69 -21.97 -6.46
C PRO A 316 15.49 -20.74 -5.99
N PRO A 317 16.76 -20.91 -5.56
CA PRO A 317 17.60 -19.77 -5.24
C PRO A 317 17.73 -18.89 -6.49
N PRO A 318 17.85 -17.56 -6.33
CA PRO A 318 18.05 -16.66 -7.45
C PRO A 318 19.33 -17.04 -8.19
N ARG A 319 19.32 -16.97 -9.52
CA ARG A 319 20.45 -17.33 -10.38
C ARG A 319 20.70 -16.22 -11.38
N LEU A 320 21.95 -16.12 -11.85
CA LEU A 320 22.27 -15.29 -13.00
C LEU A 320 21.49 -15.79 -14.22
N PRO A 321 20.83 -14.90 -14.97
CA PRO A 321 20.16 -15.30 -16.20
C PRO A 321 21.21 -15.74 -17.24
N PRO A 322 20.92 -16.79 -18.03
CA PRO A 322 21.74 -17.11 -19.19
C PRO A 322 21.63 -16.00 -20.25
N PRO A 323 22.56 -15.92 -21.20
CA PRO A 323 22.44 -15.03 -22.35
C PRO A 323 21.09 -15.24 -23.06
N PRO A 324 20.39 -14.16 -23.45
CA PRO A 324 19.13 -14.27 -24.18
C PRO A 324 19.27 -15.09 -25.47
N SER A 325 18.27 -15.94 -25.76
CA SER A 325 18.22 -16.78 -26.97
C SER A 325 16.95 -16.46 -27.78
N PRO A 326 17.03 -16.31 -29.11
CA PRO A 326 18.24 -16.42 -29.94
C PRO A 326 19.19 -15.21 -29.77
N ALA A 327 20.48 -15.43 -30.06
CA ALA A 327 21.46 -14.34 -30.09
C ALA A 327 21.08 -13.29 -31.14
N LEU A 328 21.36 -12.02 -30.86
CA LEU A 328 21.10 -10.93 -31.80
C LEU A 328 22.17 -10.92 -32.90
N PRO A 329 21.79 -10.65 -34.15
CA PRO A 329 22.76 -10.44 -35.21
C PRO A 329 23.50 -9.11 -35.01
N LYS A 330 24.74 -9.02 -35.51
CA LYS A 330 25.65 -7.89 -35.26
C LYS A 330 25.07 -6.52 -35.66
N ASP A 331 24.25 -6.47 -36.71
CA ASP A 331 23.55 -5.25 -37.17
C ASP A 331 22.54 -4.70 -36.16
N LYS A 332 22.06 -5.54 -35.23
CA LYS A 332 21.09 -5.15 -34.18
C LYS A 332 21.74 -4.82 -32.83
N LEU A 333 23.08 -4.87 -32.73
CA LEU A 333 23.78 -4.58 -31.47
C LEU A 333 23.89 -3.08 -31.16
N ASN A 334 23.57 -2.21 -32.11
CA ASN A 334 23.53 -0.76 -31.93
C ASN A 334 22.11 -0.23 -32.19
N PRO A 335 21.12 -0.60 -31.36
CA PRO A 335 19.73 -0.21 -31.58
C PRO A 335 19.54 1.32 -31.42
N PRO A 336 18.61 1.93 -32.18
CA PRO A 336 18.24 3.31 -31.96
C PRO A 336 17.56 3.46 -30.60
N THR A 337 17.83 4.56 -29.91
CA THR A 337 17.22 4.81 -28.60
C THR A 337 15.77 5.27 -28.74
N PRO A 338 14.80 4.60 -28.07
CA PRO A 338 13.41 5.05 -28.01
C PRO A 338 13.33 6.52 -27.57
N SER A 339 12.86 7.38 -28.46
CA SER A 339 12.84 8.83 -28.26
C SER A 339 11.44 9.37 -28.49
N ILE A 340 10.97 10.20 -27.57
CA ILE A 340 9.67 10.88 -27.66
C ILE A 340 9.91 12.37 -27.64
N TYR A 341 9.31 13.09 -28.58
CA TYR A 341 9.40 14.53 -28.69
C TYR A 341 8.10 15.14 -28.16
N LEU A 342 8.23 16.03 -27.18
CA LEU A 342 7.09 16.76 -26.63
C LEU A 342 7.13 18.19 -27.13
N GLU A 343 6.03 18.64 -27.72
CA GLU A 343 5.90 20.03 -28.18
C GLU A 343 5.15 20.86 -27.14
N ASN A 344 4.15 20.26 -26.50
CA ASN A 344 3.23 20.96 -25.62
C ASN A 344 3.02 20.21 -24.30
N LYS A 345 2.52 20.95 -23.30
CA LYS A 345 2.17 20.37 -22.00
C LYS A 345 1.26 19.14 -22.12
N ARG A 346 0.30 19.13 -23.04
CA ARG A 346 -0.66 18.02 -23.19
C ARG A 346 0.03 16.69 -23.50
N ASP A 347 1.08 16.73 -24.32
CA ASP A 347 1.83 15.55 -24.74
C ASP A 347 2.50 14.86 -23.54
N ALA A 348 3.00 15.65 -22.58
CA ALA A 348 3.61 15.15 -21.36
C ALA A 348 2.63 14.41 -20.43
N PHE A 349 1.33 14.71 -20.52
CA PHE A 349 0.27 14.07 -19.73
C PHE A 349 -0.52 13.03 -20.54
N PHE A 350 -0.08 12.72 -21.75
CA PHE A 350 -0.74 11.72 -22.60
C PHE A 350 -0.56 10.31 -21.99
N PRO A 351 -1.64 9.59 -21.61
CA PRO A 351 -1.50 8.33 -20.87
C PRO A 351 -0.63 7.25 -21.54
N PRO A 352 -0.64 7.07 -22.87
CA PRO A 352 0.26 6.14 -23.55
C PRO A 352 1.75 6.41 -23.37
N LEU A 353 2.16 7.63 -22.99
CA LEU A 353 3.55 7.94 -22.66
C LEU A 353 4.06 7.07 -21.51
N HIS A 354 3.26 6.92 -20.44
CA HIS A 354 3.63 6.08 -19.31
C HIS A 354 3.77 4.61 -19.74
N GLN A 355 2.82 4.10 -20.53
CA GLN A 355 2.86 2.73 -21.05
C GLN A 355 4.11 2.51 -21.91
N PHE A 356 4.46 3.46 -22.77
CA PHE A 356 5.67 3.40 -23.60
C PHE A 356 6.94 3.33 -22.77
N CYS A 357 7.06 4.17 -21.74
CA CYS A 357 8.21 4.19 -20.84
C CYS A 357 8.33 2.89 -20.01
N THR A 358 7.20 2.32 -19.59
CA THR A 358 7.18 1.08 -18.78
C THR A 358 7.22 -0.21 -19.61
N ASN A 359 7.15 -0.12 -20.94
CA ASN A 359 7.16 -1.29 -21.80
C ASN A 359 8.50 -2.05 -21.62
N PRO A 360 8.49 -3.35 -21.22
CA PRO A 360 9.72 -4.12 -21.01
C PRO A 360 10.62 -4.21 -22.25
N SER A 361 10.08 -4.01 -23.46
CA SER A 361 10.86 -3.95 -24.70
C SER A 361 11.69 -2.67 -24.85
N ASN A 362 11.41 -1.64 -24.05
CA ASN A 362 12.11 -0.36 -24.03
C ASN A 362 12.95 -0.27 -22.74
N PRO A 363 14.26 -0.60 -22.76
CA PRO A 363 15.12 -0.49 -21.58
C PRO A 363 15.31 0.96 -21.12
N VAL A 364 15.36 1.87 -22.07
CA VAL A 364 15.57 3.30 -21.83
C VAL A 364 14.73 4.11 -22.81
N THR A 365 14.20 5.23 -22.35
CA THR A 365 13.46 6.19 -23.19
C THR A 365 13.97 7.59 -22.92
N VAL A 366 14.21 8.36 -23.99
CA VAL A 366 14.56 9.78 -23.89
C VAL A 366 13.38 10.63 -24.29
N ILE A 367 12.90 11.43 -23.35
CA ILE A 367 11.83 12.40 -23.57
C ILE A 367 12.47 13.76 -23.87
N ARG A 368 12.44 14.12 -25.14
CA ARG A 368 13.06 15.32 -25.69
C ARG A 368 12.20 16.56 -25.42
N GLY A 369 12.85 17.63 -24.97
CA GLY A 369 12.20 18.94 -24.79
C GLY A 369 11.18 19.01 -23.65
N LEU A 370 11.19 18.05 -22.71
CA LEU A 370 10.22 17.99 -21.60
C LEU A 370 10.19 19.29 -20.80
N ALA A 371 11.37 19.83 -20.44
CA ALA A 371 11.44 21.06 -19.66
C ALA A 371 10.79 22.24 -20.38
N GLY A 372 10.97 22.35 -21.70
CA GLY A 372 10.32 23.37 -22.52
C GLY A 372 8.80 23.18 -22.57
N ALA A 373 8.34 21.95 -22.84
CA ALA A 373 6.92 21.61 -22.93
C ALA A 373 6.15 21.88 -21.62
N LEU A 374 6.78 21.64 -20.47
CA LEU A 374 6.22 21.87 -19.15
C LEU A 374 6.53 23.25 -18.55
N LYS A 375 7.36 24.06 -19.24
CA LYS A 375 7.90 25.33 -18.73
C LYS A 375 8.53 25.16 -17.34
N LEU A 376 9.42 24.17 -17.23
CA LEU A 376 10.23 23.95 -16.02
C LEU A 376 11.33 25.01 -15.95
N ASP A 377 11.42 25.69 -14.82
CA ASP A 377 12.53 26.58 -14.51
C ASP A 377 13.75 25.79 -14.03
N LEU A 378 14.55 25.33 -14.99
CA LEU A 378 15.82 24.65 -14.71
C LEU A 378 16.86 25.59 -14.05
N GLY A 379 16.66 26.91 -14.13
CA GLY A 379 17.52 27.90 -13.49
C GLY A 379 17.56 27.75 -11.96
N LEU A 380 16.50 27.20 -11.36
CA LEU A 380 16.44 26.86 -9.93
C LEU A 380 17.49 25.83 -9.50
N PHE A 381 17.98 25.02 -10.44
CA PHE A 381 19.00 23.99 -10.23
C PHE A 381 20.37 24.37 -10.81
N SER A 382 20.51 25.62 -11.28
CA SER A 382 21.80 26.13 -11.75
C SER A 382 22.80 26.19 -10.60
N THR A 383 24.08 25.98 -10.89
CA THR A 383 25.14 26.05 -9.88
C THR A 383 25.13 27.36 -9.11
N LYS A 384 24.80 28.49 -9.78
CA LYS A 384 24.67 29.79 -9.14
C LYS A 384 23.56 29.78 -8.07
N THR A 385 22.35 29.37 -8.45
CA THR A 385 21.20 29.32 -7.53
C THR A 385 21.43 28.36 -6.36
N LEU A 386 22.08 27.22 -6.61
CA LEU A 386 22.40 26.25 -5.56
C LEU A 386 23.37 26.84 -4.51
N VAL A 387 24.37 27.59 -4.96
CA VAL A 387 25.32 28.28 -4.07
C VAL A 387 24.65 29.40 -3.28
N GLU A 388 23.76 30.18 -3.92
CA GLU A 388 23.00 31.24 -3.26
C GLU A 388 22.03 30.68 -2.21
N ALA A 389 21.42 29.53 -2.49
CA ALA A 389 20.47 28.91 -1.58
C ALA A 389 21.16 28.23 -0.38
N ASN A 390 22.17 27.38 -0.63
CA ASN A 390 22.78 26.54 0.41
C ASN A 390 24.29 26.31 0.14
N PRO A 391 25.17 27.29 0.40
CA PRO A 391 26.59 27.23 0.02
C PRO A 391 27.39 26.15 0.78
N ASP A 392 27.07 25.93 2.05
CA ASP A 392 27.78 24.99 2.94
C ASP A 392 27.20 23.57 2.88
N HIS A 393 26.23 23.31 2.02
CA HIS A 393 25.64 21.98 1.88
C HIS A 393 26.70 20.98 1.40
N GLN A 394 26.70 19.78 1.99
CA GLN A 394 27.72 18.76 1.78
C GLN A 394 27.62 18.14 0.39
N VAL A 395 28.77 17.91 -0.25
CA VAL A 395 28.87 17.28 -1.57
C VAL A 395 29.86 16.13 -1.48
N GLU A 396 29.45 14.94 -1.90
CA GLU A 396 30.37 13.82 -2.13
C GLU A 396 31.11 14.05 -3.45
N VAL A 397 32.43 13.90 -3.44
CA VAL A 397 33.27 14.13 -4.60
C VAL A 397 34.00 12.86 -4.99
N TRP A 398 33.89 12.53 -6.27
CA TRP A 398 34.59 11.44 -6.91
C TRP A 398 35.71 11.99 -7.77
N THR A 399 36.96 11.68 -7.44
CA THR A 399 38.13 12.05 -8.23
C THR A 399 38.44 10.96 -9.23
N GLN A 400 38.41 11.31 -10.51
CA GLN A 400 38.45 10.38 -11.65
C GLN A 400 39.48 10.83 -12.69
N LEU A 401 39.84 9.94 -13.62
CA LEU A 401 40.66 10.27 -14.78
C LEU A 401 39.77 10.65 -15.96
N SER A 402 40.00 11.82 -16.55
CA SER A 402 39.29 12.31 -17.73
C SER A 402 39.67 11.49 -18.96
N GLN A 403 38.67 10.87 -19.59
CA GLN A 403 38.85 9.93 -20.69
C GLN A 403 37.70 10.04 -21.72
N PRO A 404 37.88 9.56 -22.97
CA PRO A 404 36.81 9.46 -23.97
C PRO A 404 35.68 8.54 -23.47
N ALA A 405 34.42 8.87 -23.76
CA ALA A 405 33.27 8.17 -23.17
C ALA A 405 33.16 6.68 -23.54
N ASP A 406 33.58 6.27 -24.72
CA ASP A 406 33.56 4.89 -25.19
C ASP A 406 34.79 4.06 -24.76
N GLU A 407 35.72 4.67 -24.00
CA GLU A 407 36.96 4.02 -23.60
C GLU A 407 37.25 4.16 -22.10
N ASN A 408 37.92 3.15 -21.54
CA ASN A 408 38.52 3.25 -20.22
C ASN A 408 39.87 2.55 -20.23
N TRP A 409 40.91 3.32 -20.02
CA TRP A 409 42.32 2.95 -20.07
C TRP A 409 42.87 2.82 -18.65
N ASP A 410 43.91 2.02 -18.52
CA ASP A 410 44.74 2.01 -17.33
C ASP A 410 45.52 3.33 -17.18
N PRO A 411 46.03 3.66 -15.98
CA PRO A 411 46.76 4.92 -15.76
C PRO A 411 47.99 5.11 -16.66
N THR A 412 48.56 4.02 -17.20
CA THR A 412 49.69 4.09 -18.15
C THR A 412 49.27 4.25 -19.61
N VAL A 413 47.96 4.20 -19.89
CA VAL A 413 47.35 4.33 -21.23
C VAL A 413 47.89 3.29 -22.21
N THR A 414 48.06 2.05 -21.74
CA THR A 414 48.57 0.92 -22.52
C THR A 414 47.46 -0.07 -22.88
N LYS A 415 46.49 -0.29 -22.00
CA LYS A 415 45.38 -1.23 -22.24
C LYS A 415 44.04 -0.67 -21.80
N LYS A 416 42.98 -1.06 -22.52
CA LYS A 416 41.60 -0.86 -22.05
C LYS A 416 41.33 -1.78 -20.87
N MET A 417 40.55 -1.32 -19.89
CA MET A 417 40.21 -2.10 -18.70
C MET A 417 38.79 -1.81 -18.22
N TRP A 418 38.17 -2.81 -17.58
CA TRP A 418 36.82 -2.67 -17.02
C TRP A 418 36.80 -1.87 -15.72
N ARG A 419 37.86 -1.90 -14.90
CA ARG A 419 37.86 -1.22 -13.60
C ARG A 419 37.92 0.30 -13.80
N CYS A 420 37.00 1.01 -13.18
CA CYS A 420 36.90 2.46 -13.23
C CYS A 420 37.33 3.03 -11.87
N GLU A 421 38.50 3.66 -11.80
CA GLU A 421 39.01 4.23 -10.55
C GLU A 421 38.26 5.52 -10.19
N SER A 422 37.83 5.60 -8.93
CA SER A 422 37.09 6.74 -8.41
C SER A 422 37.38 6.89 -6.91
N ALA A 423 38.19 7.89 -6.54
CA ALA A 423 38.52 8.17 -5.15
C ALA A 423 37.49 9.11 -4.52
N ARG A 424 36.98 8.75 -3.33
CA ARG A 424 35.92 9.49 -2.64
C ARG A 424 36.48 10.54 -1.69
N ALA A 425 35.87 11.72 -1.68
CA ALA A 425 36.15 12.82 -0.76
C ALA A 425 34.86 13.58 -0.45
N LEU A 426 34.91 14.52 0.49
CA LEU A 426 33.80 15.41 0.84
C LEU A 426 34.20 16.87 0.63
N THR A 427 33.26 17.68 0.18
CA THR A 427 33.39 19.14 0.04
C THR A 427 32.04 19.82 0.29
N THR A 428 31.93 21.12 -0.02
CA THR A 428 30.66 21.88 0.00
C THR A 428 30.25 22.34 -1.40
N ILE A 429 28.97 22.67 -1.59
CA ILE A 429 28.44 23.21 -2.86
C ILE A 429 29.25 24.41 -3.32
N ALA A 430 29.53 25.38 -2.44
CA ALA A 430 30.31 26.57 -2.78
C ALA A 430 31.72 26.25 -3.31
N LYS A 431 32.44 25.34 -2.62
CA LYS A 431 33.80 24.94 -3.03
C LYS A 431 33.78 24.15 -4.35
N TYR A 432 32.79 23.27 -4.54
CA TYR A 432 32.67 22.53 -5.80
C TYR A 432 32.28 23.44 -6.96
N ALA A 433 31.37 24.41 -6.74
CA ALA A 433 30.98 25.40 -7.73
C ALA A 433 32.17 26.24 -8.21
N GLN A 434 33.05 26.67 -7.30
CA GLN A 434 34.30 27.35 -7.65
C GLN A 434 35.19 26.47 -8.54
N TYR A 435 35.34 25.19 -8.22
CA TYR A 435 36.07 24.24 -9.05
C TYR A 435 35.43 24.08 -10.45
N GLN A 436 34.12 23.89 -10.52
CA GLN A 436 33.39 23.72 -11.78
C GLN A 436 33.55 24.96 -12.68
N ALA A 437 33.42 26.15 -12.11
CA ALA A 437 33.59 27.42 -12.82
C ALA A 437 35.05 27.65 -13.28
N ALA A 438 36.03 27.38 -12.41
CA ALA A 438 37.45 27.49 -12.75
C ALA A 438 37.84 26.51 -13.87
N SER A 439 37.33 25.27 -13.81
CA SER A 439 37.54 24.26 -14.86
C SER A 439 36.97 24.72 -16.21
N PHE A 440 35.82 25.38 -16.21
CA PHE A 440 35.23 25.95 -17.42
C PHE A 440 36.10 27.08 -18.00
N GLN A 441 36.54 28.02 -17.16
CA GLN A 441 37.42 29.12 -17.57
C GLN A 441 38.78 28.65 -18.11
N GLU A 442 39.41 27.66 -17.45
CA GLU A 442 40.66 27.04 -17.91
C GLU A 442 40.50 26.46 -19.33
N SER A 443 39.38 25.80 -19.59
CA SER A 443 39.11 25.22 -20.91
C SER A 443 38.94 26.28 -22.01
N LEU A 444 38.30 27.41 -21.71
CA LEU A 444 38.11 28.51 -22.66
C LEU A 444 39.43 29.16 -23.02
N LEU A 445 40.31 29.38 -22.02
CA LEU A 445 41.67 29.89 -22.24
C LEU A 445 42.49 28.92 -23.10
N TYR A 446 42.38 27.62 -22.85
CA TYR A 446 43.06 26.60 -23.67
C TYR A 446 42.61 26.67 -25.13
N VAL A 447 41.29 26.72 -25.39
CA VAL A 447 40.74 26.80 -26.76
C VAL A 447 41.12 28.12 -27.45
N ALA A 448 41.13 29.24 -26.73
CA ALA A 448 41.54 30.54 -27.26
C ALA A 448 43.03 30.54 -27.66
N ASN A 449 43.90 30.01 -26.80
CA ASN A 449 45.33 29.87 -27.08
C ASN A 449 45.60 28.88 -28.23
N TYR A 450 44.82 27.80 -28.34
CA TYR A 450 44.94 26.83 -29.43
C TYR A 450 44.50 27.43 -30.77
N LYS A 451 43.43 28.24 -30.80
CA LYS A 451 43.03 28.99 -32.01
C LYS A 451 44.11 29.99 -32.43
N PHE A 452 44.79 30.64 -31.48
CA PHE A 452 45.91 31.55 -31.78
C PHE A 452 47.12 30.81 -32.36
N TYR A 453 47.50 29.66 -31.81
CA TYR A 453 48.59 28.82 -32.33
C TYR A 453 48.26 28.13 -33.66
N PHE A 454 47.01 27.73 -33.88
CA PHE A 454 46.59 27.08 -35.14
C PHE A 454 46.57 28.05 -36.32
N LEU A 455 46.40 29.36 -36.07
CA LEU A 455 46.59 30.39 -37.09
C LEU A 455 48.07 30.57 -37.49
N CYS A 456 49.01 30.06 -36.67
CA CYS A 456 50.44 30.33 -36.81
C CYS A 456 51.30 29.13 -37.26
N CYS A 457 50.81 27.88 -37.19
CA CYS A 457 51.59 26.70 -37.59
C CYS A 457 50.72 25.56 -38.16
N LEU A 458 50.76 25.38 -39.49
CA LEU A 458 50.40 24.12 -40.16
C LEU A 458 51.62 23.19 -40.14
N SER A 459 51.76 22.34 -39.12
CA SER A 459 52.65 21.18 -39.20
C SER A 459 52.12 20.02 -38.36
N VAL A 460 51.86 18.91 -39.05
CA VAL A 460 51.42 17.62 -38.55
C VAL A 460 52.42 17.08 -37.52
N ALA A 461 52.01 17.01 -36.25
CA ALA A 461 52.76 16.30 -35.21
C ALA A 461 51.88 15.20 -34.60
N ARG A 462 52.30 13.95 -34.80
CA ARG A 462 51.81 12.77 -34.07
C ARG A 462 51.98 13.01 -32.56
N LYS A 463 50.91 13.39 -31.86
CA LYS A 463 50.91 13.56 -30.40
C LYS A 463 51.04 12.20 -29.73
N ARG A 464 52.16 11.96 -29.03
CA ARG A 464 52.22 11.00 -27.93
C ARG A 464 51.12 11.39 -26.92
N ARG A 465 50.25 10.46 -26.54
CA ARG A 465 49.19 10.70 -25.54
C ARG A 465 49.87 11.05 -24.21
N GLY A 466 49.67 12.28 -23.72
CA GLY A 466 50.16 12.72 -22.41
C GLY A 466 49.41 12.03 -21.25
N PRO A 467 49.83 12.25 -19.99
CA PRO A 467 49.17 11.67 -18.83
C PRO A 467 47.70 12.14 -18.72
N LEU A 468 46.82 11.25 -18.26
CA LEU A 468 45.39 11.54 -18.10
C LEU A 468 45.16 12.63 -17.04
N LYS A 469 44.29 13.61 -17.34
CA LYS A 469 43.95 14.71 -16.42
C LYS A 469 43.02 14.20 -15.32
N HIS A 470 43.32 14.55 -14.07
CA HIS A 470 42.40 14.30 -12.95
C HIS A 470 41.25 15.31 -12.95
N ILE A 471 40.04 14.82 -12.72
CA ILE A 471 38.82 15.61 -12.63
C ILE A 471 38.06 15.25 -11.34
N LYS A 472 37.20 16.15 -10.88
CA LYS A 472 36.36 15.96 -9.71
C LYS A 472 34.89 16.00 -10.12
N PHE A 473 34.13 15.01 -9.72
CA PHE A 473 32.70 14.89 -9.96
C PHE A 473 31.94 15.05 -8.65
N GLY A 474 31.05 16.05 -8.56
CA GLY A 474 30.17 16.26 -7.41
C GLY A 474 28.91 15.42 -7.55
N THR A 475 28.71 14.46 -6.66
CA THR A 475 27.65 13.45 -6.75
C THR A 475 26.86 13.33 -5.45
N ASN A 476 25.69 12.71 -5.52
CA ASN A 476 24.85 12.32 -4.38
C ASN A 476 24.51 13.51 -3.46
N ILE A 477 24.33 14.71 -4.03
CA ILE A 477 23.95 15.90 -3.26
C ILE A 477 22.47 15.78 -2.90
N ASP A 478 22.15 15.83 -1.61
CA ASP A 478 20.79 15.59 -1.12
C ASP A 478 19.89 16.82 -1.23
N VAL A 479 18.80 16.68 -1.98
CA VAL A 479 17.77 17.71 -2.17
C VAL A 479 16.47 17.29 -1.48
N SER A 480 16.54 16.57 -0.37
CA SER A 480 15.35 16.09 0.38
C SER A 480 14.73 17.12 1.33
N ASP A 481 15.52 18.04 1.88
CA ASP A 481 15.06 19.00 2.88
C ASP A 481 14.17 20.09 2.27
N GLU A 482 12.85 19.95 2.44
CA GLU A 482 11.86 20.92 1.94
C GLU A 482 12.08 22.35 2.47
N ARG A 483 12.71 22.53 3.64
CA ARG A 483 12.97 23.88 4.18
C ARG A 483 14.07 24.58 3.38
N LYS A 484 15.03 23.82 2.86
CA LYS A 484 16.18 24.32 2.09
C LYS A 484 15.90 24.39 0.59
N TRP A 485 15.09 23.48 0.08
CA TRP A 485 14.92 23.24 -1.36
C TRP A 485 13.46 23.40 -1.83
N LYS A 486 12.66 24.20 -1.11
CA LYS A 486 11.23 24.37 -1.37
C LYS A 486 10.91 24.69 -2.82
N GLN A 487 11.59 25.68 -3.40
CA GLN A 487 11.32 26.14 -4.77
C GLN A 487 11.68 25.06 -5.79
N GLN A 488 12.83 24.41 -5.61
CA GLN A 488 13.31 23.30 -6.43
C GLN A 488 12.30 22.14 -6.42
N LEU A 489 11.87 21.70 -5.24
CA LEU A 489 10.95 20.57 -5.10
C LEU A 489 9.53 20.89 -5.62
N GLN A 490 9.05 22.12 -5.39
CA GLN A 490 7.77 22.58 -5.95
C GLN A 490 7.78 22.58 -7.48
N GLU A 491 8.92 22.91 -8.09
CA GLU A 491 9.05 22.91 -9.56
C GLU A 491 8.85 21.51 -10.16
N LEU A 492 9.34 20.48 -9.49
CA LEU A 492 9.20 19.08 -9.93
C LEU A 492 7.77 18.55 -9.80
N SER A 493 6.89 19.22 -9.06
CA SER A 493 5.46 18.86 -9.00
C SER A 493 4.75 19.03 -10.35
N LYS A 494 5.32 19.82 -11.27
CA LYS A 494 4.80 20.03 -12.63
C LYS A 494 4.93 18.80 -13.54
N LEU A 495 5.78 17.83 -13.19
CA LEU A 495 5.97 16.59 -13.94
C LEU A 495 4.70 15.74 -13.99
N PRO A 496 4.55 14.85 -14.99
CA PRO A 496 3.47 13.86 -15.00
C PRO A 496 3.62 12.88 -13.84
N ALA A 497 2.50 12.35 -13.33
CA ALA A 497 2.46 11.57 -12.08
C ALA A 497 3.39 10.35 -12.05
N PHE A 498 3.63 9.71 -13.21
CA PHE A 498 4.51 8.54 -13.32
C PHE A 498 6.01 8.87 -13.14
N ALA A 499 6.40 10.14 -13.35
CA ALA A 499 7.78 10.60 -13.23
C ALA A 499 8.04 11.42 -11.95
N ARG A 500 7.01 11.69 -11.13
CA ARG A 500 7.17 12.45 -9.88
C ARG A 500 7.88 11.64 -8.80
N VAL A 501 8.61 12.34 -7.94
CA VAL A 501 9.25 11.80 -6.74
C VAL A 501 8.22 11.12 -5.83
N VAL A 502 7.07 11.77 -5.61
CA VAL A 502 5.97 11.25 -4.79
C VAL A 502 4.69 11.16 -5.63
N SER A 503 4.10 9.98 -5.70
CA SER A 503 2.78 9.77 -6.32
C SER A 503 2.10 8.50 -5.80
N ALA A 504 0.77 8.45 -5.86
CA ALA A 504 0.01 7.29 -5.39
C ALA A 504 0.35 6.00 -6.17
N GLY A 505 0.72 6.13 -7.45
CA GLY A 505 1.12 5.03 -8.33
C GLY A 505 2.61 4.68 -8.27
N ASN A 506 3.40 5.35 -7.42
CA ASN A 506 4.81 5.06 -7.20
C ASN A 506 4.99 4.19 -5.96
N LEU A 507 5.46 2.95 -6.13
CA LEU A 507 5.74 2.02 -5.04
C LEU A 507 6.63 2.63 -3.95
N LEU A 508 7.63 3.42 -4.31
CA LEU A 508 8.56 4.04 -3.36
C LEU A 508 7.88 5.07 -2.43
N SER A 509 6.72 5.61 -2.82
CA SER A 509 5.91 6.49 -1.98
C SER A 509 5.21 5.72 -0.84
N HIS A 510 5.09 4.39 -0.96
CA HIS A 510 4.46 3.52 0.04
C HIS A 510 5.46 2.90 1.04
N VAL A 511 6.75 3.20 0.90
CA VAL A 511 7.78 2.78 1.87
C VAL A 511 7.52 3.39 3.26
N GLY A 512 6.97 4.60 3.33
CA GLY A 512 6.63 5.27 4.59
C GLY A 512 7.82 5.86 5.36
N HIS A 513 9.00 5.90 4.75
CA HIS A 513 10.17 6.63 5.25
C HIS A 513 11.09 7.01 4.09
N THR A 514 12.03 7.92 4.35
CA THR A 514 12.99 8.42 3.36
C THR A 514 14.05 7.38 3.01
N ILE A 515 14.23 7.13 1.72
CA ILE A 515 15.38 6.44 1.12
C ILE A 515 16.08 7.46 0.22
N LEU A 516 17.18 8.02 0.74
CA LEU A 516 17.91 9.11 0.07
C LEU A 516 18.31 8.72 -1.35
N GLY A 517 17.95 9.57 -2.32
CA GLY A 517 18.23 9.37 -3.74
C GLY A 517 17.25 8.48 -4.48
N MET A 518 16.41 7.72 -3.77
CA MET A 518 15.37 6.92 -4.41
C MET A 518 14.03 7.64 -4.37
N ASN A 519 13.49 7.90 -3.18
CA ASN A 519 12.25 8.66 -3.00
C ASN A 519 12.50 10.12 -2.60
N THR A 520 13.74 10.57 -2.74
CA THR A 520 14.14 11.98 -2.67
C THR A 520 15.04 12.31 -3.85
N VAL A 521 15.11 13.59 -4.19
CA VAL A 521 15.91 14.07 -5.31
C VAL A 521 17.39 14.08 -4.93
N GLN A 522 18.23 13.53 -5.79
CA GLN A 522 19.68 13.72 -5.77
C GLN A 522 20.12 14.64 -6.90
N LEU A 523 21.11 15.48 -6.60
CA LEU A 523 21.73 16.39 -7.56
C LEU A 523 23.18 16.00 -7.83
N TYR A 524 23.57 16.19 -9.08
CA TYR A 524 24.90 15.90 -9.61
C TYR A 524 25.44 17.16 -10.26
N MET A 525 26.66 17.58 -9.89
CA MET A 525 27.37 18.70 -10.50
C MET A 525 28.58 18.15 -11.25
N LYS A 526 28.65 18.41 -12.56
CA LYS A 526 29.57 17.71 -13.46
C LYS A 526 30.47 18.66 -14.24
N VAL A 527 31.67 18.16 -14.52
CA VAL A 527 32.62 18.69 -15.52
C VAL A 527 32.79 17.64 -16.64
N PRO A 528 33.29 18.02 -17.84
CA PRO A 528 33.57 17.05 -18.90
C PRO A 528 34.40 15.86 -18.42
N GLY A 529 33.95 14.65 -18.75
CA GLY A 529 34.57 13.40 -18.32
C GLY A 529 34.05 12.85 -16.99
N SER A 530 33.18 13.56 -16.26
CA SER A 530 32.59 13.04 -15.01
C SER A 530 31.75 11.79 -15.29
N ARG A 531 32.08 10.67 -14.63
CA ARG A 531 31.49 9.35 -14.90
C ARG A 531 30.63 8.85 -13.73
N ILE A 532 29.46 8.32 -14.08
CA ILE A 532 28.72 7.37 -13.24
C ILE A 532 29.00 5.98 -13.84
N PRO A 533 29.72 5.09 -13.13
CA PRO A 533 30.10 3.78 -13.64
C PRO A 533 28.87 2.87 -13.84
N GLY A 534 29.10 1.71 -14.47
CA GLY A 534 28.08 0.72 -14.74
C GLY A 534 27.40 0.21 -13.47
N HIS A 535 26.08 0.16 -13.51
CA HIS A 535 25.26 -0.37 -12.44
C HIS A 535 23.84 -0.69 -12.95
N GLN A 536 23.07 -1.36 -12.09
CA GLN A 536 21.60 -1.34 -12.13
C GLN A 536 21.13 -0.54 -10.92
N GLU A 537 19.98 0.10 -11.05
CA GLU A 537 19.33 0.81 -9.95
C GLU A 537 19.10 -0.10 -8.74
N HIS A 538 19.08 0.50 -7.55
CA HIS A 538 18.81 -0.23 -6.31
C HIS A 538 17.48 -0.99 -6.40
N ASN A 539 17.52 -2.29 -6.11
CA ASN A 539 16.37 -3.18 -6.23
C ASN A 539 15.67 -3.10 -7.61
N ASN A 540 16.41 -2.81 -8.69
CA ASN A 540 15.90 -2.73 -10.06
C ASN A 540 14.73 -1.74 -10.26
N PHE A 541 14.59 -0.71 -9.42
CA PHE A 541 13.60 0.34 -9.63
C PHE A 541 13.87 1.14 -10.90
N CYS A 542 12.84 1.70 -11.52
CA CYS A 542 13.04 2.67 -12.60
C CYS A 542 13.73 3.93 -12.06
N ALA A 543 14.39 4.68 -12.94
CA ALA A 543 14.99 5.96 -12.61
C ALA A 543 14.58 7.05 -13.59
N VAL A 544 14.47 8.26 -13.04
CA VAL A 544 14.21 9.49 -13.76
C VAL A 544 15.45 10.36 -13.63
N ASN A 545 15.97 10.86 -14.76
CA ASN A 545 17.08 11.80 -14.77
C ASN A 545 16.77 12.98 -15.68
N ILE A 546 16.96 14.21 -15.19
CA ILE A 546 16.81 15.44 -15.98
C ILE A 546 18.15 16.15 -16.04
N ASN A 547 18.60 16.48 -17.26
CA ASN A 547 19.80 17.30 -17.46
C ASN A 547 19.42 18.78 -17.33
N ILE A 548 20.06 19.48 -16.40
CA ILE A 548 19.87 20.92 -16.19
C ILE A 548 20.63 21.73 -17.24
N GLY A 549 21.74 21.19 -17.75
CA GLY A 549 22.65 21.87 -18.67
C GLY A 549 23.67 22.78 -17.98
N PRO A 550 24.40 23.61 -18.75
CA PRO A 550 24.27 23.83 -20.20
C PRO A 550 24.87 22.73 -21.08
N GLY A 551 25.74 21.88 -20.55
CA GLY A 551 26.39 20.79 -21.28
C GLY A 551 25.52 19.54 -21.45
N ASP A 552 25.94 18.69 -22.37
CA ASP A 552 25.30 17.40 -22.65
C ASP A 552 25.85 16.26 -21.79
N CYS A 553 25.05 15.21 -21.62
CA CYS A 553 25.46 13.92 -21.06
C CYS A 553 25.35 12.83 -22.12
N GLU A 554 26.32 11.92 -22.16
CA GLU A 554 26.28 10.70 -22.96
C GLU A 554 25.90 9.50 -22.10
N TRP A 555 24.96 8.72 -22.61
CA TRP A 555 24.38 7.57 -21.93
C TRP A 555 24.63 6.30 -22.70
N PHE A 556 24.84 5.23 -21.95
CA PHE A 556 24.94 3.87 -22.43
C PHE A 556 24.02 2.99 -21.61
N ALA A 557 23.20 2.18 -22.28
CA ALA A 557 22.28 1.27 -21.62
C ALA A 557 22.25 -0.10 -22.30
N VAL A 558 22.11 -1.14 -21.49
CA VAL A 558 22.01 -2.54 -21.89
C VAL A 558 20.72 -3.11 -21.28
N PRO A 559 19.89 -3.83 -22.07
CA PRO A 559 18.64 -4.41 -21.57
C PRO A 559 18.84 -5.32 -20.35
N GLU A 560 17.85 -5.33 -19.45
CA GLU A 560 17.88 -6.14 -18.23
C GLU A 560 18.29 -7.61 -18.49
N PRO A 561 17.77 -8.35 -19.49
CA PRO A 561 18.12 -9.76 -19.66
C PRO A 561 19.61 -10.08 -19.84
N TYR A 562 20.43 -9.08 -20.20
CA TYR A 562 21.88 -9.24 -20.37
C TYR A 562 22.68 -8.99 -19.07
N TRP A 563 22.05 -8.66 -17.94
CA TRP A 563 22.78 -8.35 -16.70
C TRP A 563 23.63 -9.52 -16.19
N GLY A 564 23.22 -10.77 -16.47
CA GLY A 564 24.04 -11.95 -16.18
C GLY A 564 25.35 -11.99 -16.97
N VAL A 565 25.31 -11.60 -18.26
CA VAL A 565 26.50 -11.47 -19.10
C VAL A 565 27.41 -10.36 -18.59
N MET A 566 26.84 -9.23 -18.19
CA MET A 566 27.58 -8.10 -17.60
C MET A 566 28.26 -8.50 -16.27
N SER A 567 27.57 -9.30 -15.44
CA SER A 567 28.13 -9.84 -14.20
C SER A 567 29.33 -10.75 -14.49
N ASN A 568 29.23 -11.63 -15.48
CA ASN A 568 30.33 -12.52 -15.88
C ASN A 568 31.55 -11.73 -16.37
N PHE A 569 31.36 -10.61 -17.07
CA PHE A 569 32.47 -9.74 -17.45
C PHE A 569 33.13 -9.07 -16.23
N CYS A 570 32.34 -8.61 -15.27
CA CYS A 570 32.88 -8.05 -14.03
C CYS A 570 33.71 -9.09 -13.27
N GLU A 571 33.19 -10.32 -13.12
CA GLU A 571 33.91 -11.42 -12.47
C GLU A 571 35.21 -11.79 -13.19
N LYS A 572 35.20 -11.91 -14.53
CA LYS A 572 36.42 -12.15 -15.33
C LYS A 572 37.49 -11.07 -15.14
N ASN A 573 37.07 -9.85 -14.82
CA ASN A 573 37.95 -8.71 -14.57
C ASN A 573 38.25 -8.49 -13.07
N ASN A 574 37.87 -9.42 -12.19
CA ASN A 574 38.01 -9.33 -10.73
C ASN A 574 37.33 -8.09 -10.13
N ILE A 575 36.11 -7.81 -10.57
CA ILE A 575 35.27 -6.71 -10.11
C ILE A 575 33.92 -7.27 -9.65
N ASN A 576 33.41 -6.80 -8.52
CA ASN A 576 32.06 -7.16 -8.09
C ASN A 576 31.04 -6.36 -8.91
N PHE A 577 30.08 -7.02 -9.55
CA PHE A 577 29.06 -6.37 -10.38
C PHE A 577 28.17 -5.38 -9.60
N LEU A 578 27.76 -5.72 -8.37
CA LEU A 578 26.82 -4.93 -7.57
C LEU A 578 27.49 -3.76 -6.85
N MET A 579 28.71 -3.97 -6.34
CA MET A 579 29.40 -3.02 -5.44
C MET A 579 30.65 -2.40 -6.04
N GLY A 580 31.16 -2.95 -7.14
CA GLY A 580 32.38 -2.48 -7.79
C GLY A 580 32.14 -1.27 -8.68
N SER A 581 33.23 -0.58 -9.03
CA SER A 581 33.21 0.53 -9.99
C SER A 581 33.80 0.04 -11.31
N TRP A 582 32.96 -0.05 -12.35
CA TRP A 582 33.33 -0.59 -13.64
C TRP A 582 32.80 0.27 -14.81
N TRP A 583 33.55 0.29 -15.91
CA TRP A 583 33.22 0.95 -17.18
C TRP A 583 33.38 -0.08 -18.29
N PRO A 584 32.27 -0.54 -18.93
CA PRO A 584 32.35 -1.59 -19.94
C PRO A 584 33.20 -1.20 -21.14
N ASN A 585 33.97 -2.17 -21.65
CA ASN A 585 34.60 -2.05 -22.97
C ASN A 585 33.58 -2.41 -24.06
N LEU A 586 33.25 -1.47 -24.94
CA LEU A 586 32.21 -1.68 -25.96
C LEU A 586 32.58 -2.77 -26.97
N GLU A 587 33.87 -2.98 -27.22
CA GLU A 587 34.36 -4.06 -28.10
C GLU A 587 34.03 -5.44 -27.49
N ASP A 588 34.25 -5.62 -26.18
CA ASP A 588 33.93 -6.87 -25.49
C ASP A 588 32.42 -7.17 -25.53
N LEU A 589 31.59 -6.13 -25.40
CA LEU A 589 30.13 -6.25 -25.49
C LEU A 589 29.66 -6.61 -26.90
N TYR A 590 30.27 -5.98 -27.91
CA TYR A 590 29.97 -6.29 -29.31
C TYR A 590 30.35 -7.72 -29.67
N GLU A 591 31.52 -8.21 -29.21
CA GLU A 591 31.94 -9.60 -29.42
C GLU A 591 31.01 -10.61 -28.72
N ALA A 592 30.46 -10.25 -27.55
CA ALA A 592 29.53 -11.09 -26.80
C ALA A 592 28.04 -10.95 -27.20
N ASP A 593 27.75 -10.33 -28.35
CA ASP A 593 26.38 -10.14 -28.88
C ASP A 593 25.44 -9.38 -27.90
N VAL A 594 26.00 -8.44 -27.14
CA VAL A 594 25.25 -7.60 -26.20
C VAL A 594 24.85 -6.29 -26.90
N PRO A 595 23.56 -5.96 -27.02
CA PRO A 595 23.11 -4.71 -27.63
C PRO A 595 23.33 -3.53 -26.68
N VAL A 596 23.87 -2.42 -27.19
CA VAL A 596 24.14 -1.21 -26.44
C VAL A 596 23.39 -0.02 -27.03
N TYR A 597 22.48 0.55 -26.24
CA TYR A 597 21.82 1.82 -26.55
C TYR A 597 22.76 2.95 -26.18
N ARG A 598 23.19 3.75 -27.18
CA ARG A 598 24.07 4.91 -26.99
C ARG A 598 23.36 6.18 -27.46
N PHE A 599 23.28 7.20 -26.61
CA PHE A 599 22.60 8.45 -26.97
C PHE A 599 23.07 9.65 -26.15
N ILE A 600 22.76 10.84 -26.64
CA ILE A 600 23.01 12.12 -25.96
C ILE A 600 21.74 12.60 -25.26
N GLN A 601 21.85 13.05 -24.02
CA GLN A 601 20.83 13.78 -23.26
C GLN A 601 21.20 15.27 -23.22
N ARG A 602 20.39 16.10 -23.88
CA ARG A 602 20.59 17.55 -23.93
C ARG A 602 19.95 18.25 -22.72
N PRO A 603 20.26 19.52 -22.44
CA PRO A 603 19.58 20.28 -21.40
C PRO A 603 18.06 20.26 -21.58
N GLY A 604 17.34 19.95 -20.50
CA GLY A 604 15.89 19.84 -20.47
C GLY A 604 15.30 18.52 -20.96
N ASP A 605 16.13 17.60 -21.46
CA ASP A 605 15.70 16.24 -21.76
C ASP A 605 15.60 15.39 -20.48
N LEU A 606 14.54 14.58 -20.40
CA LEU A 606 14.38 13.57 -19.36
C LEU A 606 14.77 12.21 -19.91
N VAL A 607 15.60 11.49 -19.17
CA VAL A 607 15.91 10.08 -19.41
C VAL A 607 15.10 9.25 -18.42
N TRP A 608 14.31 8.33 -18.96
CA TRP A 608 13.61 7.29 -18.22
C TRP A 608 14.38 5.98 -18.38
N LEU A 609 14.93 5.48 -17.29
CA LEU A 609 15.51 4.15 -17.22
C LEU A 609 14.46 3.16 -16.73
N ASN A 610 14.18 2.15 -17.53
CA ASN A 610 13.20 1.14 -17.20
C ASN A 610 13.78 0.10 -16.23
N THR A 611 12.90 -0.66 -15.61
CA THR A 611 13.17 -1.64 -14.56
C THR A 611 14.37 -2.53 -14.89
N GLY A 612 15.40 -2.51 -14.04
CA GLY A 612 16.57 -3.38 -14.15
C GLY A 612 17.51 -3.12 -15.33
N THR A 613 17.37 -2.00 -16.05
CA THR A 613 18.28 -1.66 -17.14
C THR A 613 19.69 -1.40 -16.61
N VAL A 614 20.68 -2.08 -17.18
CA VAL A 614 22.10 -1.84 -16.86
C VAL A 614 22.53 -0.59 -17.61
N HIS A 615 23.17 0.38 -16.94
CA HIS A 615 23.56 1.62 -17.61
C HIS A 615 24.79 2.28 -16.97
N TRP A 616 25.42 3.17 -17.73
CA TRP A 616 26.53 4.04 -17.31
C TRP A 616 26.48 5.37 -18.07
N VAL A 617 27.08 6.41 -17.50
CA VAL A 617 26.90 7.80 -17.97
C VAL A 617 28.18 8.59 -17.87
N GLN A 618 28.46 9.44 -18.88
CA GLN A 618 29.53 10.42 -18.84
C GLN A 618 29.02 11.82 -19.22
N ALA A 619 29.46 12.84 -18.49
CA ALA A 619 29.26 14.23 -18.91
C ALA A 619 30.18 14.57 -20.09
N ILE A 620 29.61 15.11 -21.17
CA ILE A 620 30.38 15.67 -22.29
C ILE A 620 30.77 17.12 -21.98
N GLY A 621 29.83 17.88 -21.40
CA GLY A 621 30.01 19.29 -21.04
C GLY A 621 30.00 19.53 -19.52
N TRP A 622 30.02 20.82 -19.15
CA TRP A 622 29.70 21.24 -17.79
C TRP A 622 28.18 21.29 -17.64
N CYS A 623 27.64 20.47 -16.76
CA CYS A 623 26.21 20.41 -16.53
C CYS A 623 25.90 19.97 -15.11
N ASN A 624 24.67 20.21 -14.70
CA ASN A 624 24.09 19.56 -13.53
C ASN A 624 23.02 18.56 -13.99
N ASN A 625 22.79 17.51 -13.20
CA ASN A 625 21.64 16.63 -13.36
C ASN A 625 20.91 16.52 -12.03
N ILE A 626 19.61 16.25 -12.11
CA ILE A 626 18.82 15.78 -10.98
C ILE A 626 18.26 14.39 -11.31
N ALA A 627 18.23 13.50 -10.32
CA ALA A 627 17.67 12.18 -10.49
C ALA A 627 17.00 11.66 -9.21
N TRP A 628 16.10 10.70 -9.40
CA TRP A 628 15.45 9.91 -8.35
C TRP A 628 14.90 8.63 -8.97
N ASN A 629 14.44 7.71 -8.12
CA ASN A 629 13.79 6.48 -8.57
C ASN A 629 12.27 6.58 -8.50
N VAL A 630 11.61 5.77 -9.33
CA VAL A 630 10.18 5.54 -9.27
C VAL A 630 9.91 4.05 -9.44
N GLY A 631 8.89 3.54 -8.77
CA GLY A 631 8.42 2.17 -8.95
C GLY A 631 7.03 2.19 -9.56
N PRO A 632 6.87 2.01 -10.88
CA PRO A 632 5.56 1.85 -11.49
C PRO A 632 4.80 0.67 -10.87
N LEU A 633 3.50 0.84 -10.61
CA LEU A 633 2.62 -0.22 -10.10
C LEU A 633 2.32 -1.29 -11.17
N THR A 634 3.33 -2.11 -11.51
CA THR A 634 3.27 -3.16 -12.53
C THR A 634 3.86 -4.47 -12.02
N ALA A 635 3.35 -5.60 -12.53
CA ALA A 635 3.92 -6.91 -12.20
C ALA A 635 5.42 -7.03 -12.56
N HIS A 636 5.86 -6.40 -13.65
CA HIS A 636 7.25 -6.45 -14.09
C HIS A 636 8.19 -5.74 -13.12
N GLN A 637 7.86 -4.51 -12.71
CA GLN A 637 8.62 -3.76 -11.70
C GLN A 637 8.72 -4.52 -10.38
N TYR A 638 7.59 -5.03 -9.88
CA TYR A 638 7.56 -5.75 -8.61
C TYR A 638 8.36 -7.05 -8.65
N LYS A 639 8.22 -7.83 -9.75
CA LYS A 639 8.97 -9.07 -9.95
C LYS A 639 10.48 -8.83 -9.89
N LEU A 640 11.01 -7.92 -10.70
CA LEU A 640 12.46 -7.67 -10.78
C LEU A 640 13.01 -7.06 -9.47
N ALA A 641 12.19 -6.31 -8.73
CA ALA A 641 12.57 -5.79 -7.41
C ALA A 641 12.70 -6.89 -6.36
N VAL A 642 11.76 -7.86 -6.34
CA VAL A 642 11.82 -9.04 -5.46
C VAL A 642 12.97 -9.96 -5.86
N GLU A 643 13.20 -10.19 -7.16
CA GLU A 643 14.32 -11.01 -7.64
C GLU A 643 15.68 -10.41 -7.24
N ARG A 644 15.87 -9.09 -7.41
CA ARG A 644 17.08 -8.41 -6.93
C ARG A 644 17.20 -8.46 -5.41
N TYR A 645 16.09 -8.32 -4.68
CA TYR A 645 16.08 -8.39 -3.22
C TYR A 645 16.57 -9.75 -2.71
N GLU A 646 16.10 -10.85 -3.31
CA GLU A 646 16.58 -12.20 -2.96
C GLU A 646 18.03 -12.44 -3.43
N TRP A 647 18.41 -11.93 -4.61
CA TRP A 647 19.81 -12.01 -5.07
C TRP A 647 20.76 -11.28 -4.13
N ASN A 648 20.38 -10.08 -3.68
CA ASN A 648 21.14 -9.28 -2.72
C ASN A 648 21.37 -10.03 -1.40
N LYS A 649 20.35 -10.73 -0.87
CA LYS A 649 20.52 -11.58 0.32
C LYS A 649 21.58 -12.65 0.09
N LEU A 650 21.54 -13.34 -1.06
CA LEU A 650 22.50 -14.38 -1.40
C LEU A 650 23.94 -13.84 -1.52
N GLN A 651 24.07 -12.63 -2.07
CA GLN A 651 25.36 -11.93 -2.22
C GLN A 651 25.80 -11.14 -0.98
N SER A 652 25.03 -11.20 0.13
CA SER A 652 25.26 -10.40 1.34
C SER A 652 25.39 -8.88 1.05
N VAL A 653 24.56 -8.37 0.15
CA VAL A 653 24.44 -6.96 -0.19
C VAL A 653 23.15 -6.41 0.42
N LYS A 654 23.21 -5.24 1.04
CA LYS A 654 22.03 -4.55 1.56
C LYS A 654 21.05 -4.18 0.45
N SER A 655 19.79 -4.56 0.60
CA SER A 655 18.71 -4.01 -0.22
C SER A 655 18.26 -2.67 0.34
N MET A 656 18.47 -1.60 -0.41
CA MET A 656 18.05 -0.24 0.00
C MET A 656 16.53 -0.12 0.11
N VAL A 657 15.79 -0.87 -0.71
CA VAL A 657 14.33 -0.95 -0.61
C VAL A 657 13.95 -2.18 0.24
N PRO A 658 13.28 -1.98 1.40
CA PRO A 658 12.83 -3.06 2.26
C PRO A 658 11.57 -3.70 1.65
N MET A 659 11.77 -4.68 0.76
CA MET A 659 10.69 -5.23 -0.07
C MET A 659 9.59 -5.89 0.74
N VAL A 660 9.90 -6.50 1.89
CA VAL A 660 8.85 -7.11 2.74
C VAL A 660 7.98 -6.01 3.35
N HIS A 661 8.60 -5.04 4.03
CA HIS A 661 7.93 -3.87 4.58
C HIS A 661 7.07 -3.13 3.53
N LEU A 662 7.64 -2.87 2.36
CA LEU A 662 6.95 -2.22 1.25
C LEU A 662 5.73 -3.03 0.81
N SER A 663 5.85 -4.35 0.66
CA SER A 663 4.75 -5.22 0.21
C SER A 663 3.57 -5.21 1.20
N TRP A 664 3.86 -5.21 2.50
CA TRP A 664 2.82 -5.08 3.53
C TRP A 664 2.14 -3.70 3.52
N ASN A 665 2.87 -2.63 3.24
CA ASN A 665 2.28 -1.30 3.08
C ASN A 665 1.46 -1.19 1.79
N MET A 666 1.91 -1.77 0.69
CA MET A 666 1.14 -1.85 -0.56
C MET A 666 -0.20 -2.56 -0.33
N ALA A 667 -0.20 -3.67 0.42
CA ALA A 667 -1.40 -4.41 0.75
C ALA A 667 -2.41 -3.61 1.60
N ARG A 668 -1.91 -2.69 2.45
CA ARG A 668 -2.74 -1.79 3.26
C ARG A 668 -3.29 -0.61 2.47
N ASN A 669 -2.49 -0.04 1.56
CA ASN A 669 -2.75 1.27 0.99
C ASN A 669 -3.28 1.23 -0.45
N ILE A 670 -3.07 0.13 -1.18
CA ILE A 670 -3.29 0.07 -2.63
C ILE A 670 -4.32 -1.01 -2.98
N LYS A 671 -5.31 -0.60 -3.78
CA LYS A 671 -6.23 -1.52 -4.47
C LYS A 671 -5.57 -1.97 -5.79
N VAL A 672 -5.30 -3.26 -5.94
CA VAL A 672 -4.63 -3.81 -7.12
C VAL A 672 -5.67 -4.48 -8.04
N SER A 673 -5.68 -4.09 -9.31
CA SER A 673 -6.53 -4.68 -10.35
C SER A 673 -5.80 -5.62 -11.31
N ASP A 674 -4.48 -5.46 -11.46
CA ASP A 674 -3.64 -6.41 -12.23
C ASP A 674 -3.52 -7.72 -11.48
N HIS A 675 -4.05 -8.78 -12.08
CA HIS A 675 -4.06 -10.13 -11.53
C HIS A 675 -2.66 -10.64 -11.20
N LYS A 676 -1.69 -10.43 -12.10
CA LYS A 676 -0.34 -10.97 -11.94
C LYS A 676 0.41 -10.25 -10.81
N LEU A 677 0.28 -8.94 -10.73
CA LEU A 677 0.83 -8.15 -9.64
C LEU A 677 0.20 -8.54 -8.29
N PHE A 678 -1.12 -8.70 -8.26
CA PHE A 678 -1.85 -9.13 -7.07
C PHE A 678 -1.32 -10.48 -6.55
N GLU A 679 -1.21 -11.49 -7.42
CA GLU A 679 -0.68 -12.81 -7.05
C GLU A 679 0.73 -12.73 -6.47
N MET A 680 1.62 -11.95 -7.09
CA MET A 680 3.00 -11.78 -6.63
C MET A 680 3.08 -11.13 -5.25
N ILE A 681 2.29 -10.08 -5.01
CA ILE A 681 2.23 -9.41 -3.71
C ILE A 681 1.64 -10.37 -2.68
N LYS A 682 0.47 -10.96 -2.97
CA LYS A 682 -0.22 -11.90 -2.08
C LYS A 682 0.67 -13.08 -1.69
N TYR A 683 1.44 -13.62 -2.64
CA TYR A 683 2.41 -14.67 -2.38
C TYR A 683 3.56 -14.22 -1.47
N CYS A 684 4.06 -12.99 -1.63
CA CYS A 684 5.06 -12.41 -0.72
C CYS A 684 4.51 -12.25 0.71
N LEU A 685 3.29 -11.75 0.85
CA LEU A 685 2.61 -11.63 2.15
C LEU A 685 2.44 -13.00 2.80
N LEU A 686 1.97 -14.01 2.05
CA LEU A 686 1.79 -15.36 2.57
C LEU A 686 3.10 -15.97 3.08
N ARG A 687 4.19 -15.88 2.29
CA ARG A 687 5.51 -16.38 2.70
C ARG A 687 6.00 -15.70 3.97
N THR A 688 5.89 -14.38 4.05
CA THR A 688 6.41 -13.60 5.18
C THR A 688 5.54 -13.73 6.43
N LEU A 689 4.22 -13.89 6.28
CA LEU A 689 3.30 -14.23 7.36
C LEU A 689 3.65 -15.59 7.97
N LYS A 690 3.84 -16.63 7.12
CA LYS A 690 4.26 -17.97 7.55
C LYS A 690 5.61 -17.94 8.27
N GLN A 691 6.59 -17.16 7.77
CA GLN A 691 7.89 -16.99 8.41
C GLN A 691 7.76 -16.35 9.79
N CYS A 692 7.00 -15.24 9.92
CA CYS A 692 6.78 -14.59 11.21
C CYS A 692 6.13 -15.53 12.21
N GLN A 693 5.12 -16.28 11.77
CA GLN A 693 4.44 -17.27 12.59
C GLN A 693 5.40 -18.35 13.08
N TRP A 694 6.16 -18.96 12.16
CA TRP A 694 7.08 -20.04 12.51
C TRP A 694 8.14 -19.59 13.52
N VAL A 695 8.72 -18.40 13.32
CA VAL A 695 9.69 -17.83 14.27
C VAL A 695 9.04 -17.58 15.63
N LYS A 696 7.83 -17.02 15.67
CA LYS A 696 7.10 -16.76 16.92
C LYS A 696 6.79 -18.05 17.68
N GLU A 697 6.37 -19.11 16.99
CA GLU A 697 6.14 -20.43 17.58
C GLU A 697 7.43 -21.06 18.11
N ALA A 698 8.52 -21.01 17.34
CA ALA A 698 9.81 -21.52 17.76
C ALA A 698 10.35 -20.80 19.01
N LEU A 699 10.09 -19.49 19.14
CA LEU A 699 10.41 -18.72 20.34
C LEU A 699 9.55 -19.15 21.54
N ALA A 700 8.24 -19.33 21.34
CA ALA A 700 7.34 -19.80 22.39
C ALA A 700 7.71 -21.20 22.89
N THR A 701 8.06 -22.14 21.99
CA THR A 701 8.55 -23.48 22.36
C THR A 701 9.86 -23.42 23.13
N ALA A 702 10.72 -22.44 22.85
CA ALA A 702 11.96 -22.20 23.58
C ALA A 702 11.76 -21.40 24.89
N GLY A 703 10.52 -21.10 25.29
CA GLY A 703 10.21 -20.33 26.50
C GLY A 703 10.62 -18.86 26.41
N LYS A 704 10.74 -18.29 25.20
CA LYS A 704 11.10 -16.90 24.95
C LYS A 704 9.87 -16.07 24.62
N GLU A 705 9.53 -15.14 25.50
CA GLU A 705 8.43 -14.21 25.27
C GLU A 705 8.82 -13.08 24.31
N THR A 706 7.86 -12.68 23.48
CA THR A 706 7.98 -11.53 22.58
C THR A 706 7.36 -10.30 23.22
N VAL A 707 8.05 -9.16 23.17
CA VAL A 707 7.55 -7.89 23.71
C VAL A 707 6.95 -7.06 22.58
N LEU A 708 5.66 -6.72 22.69
CA LEU A 708 5.00 -5.89 21.70
C LEU A 708 5.53 -4.44 21.75
N ARG A 709 6.06 -3.96 20.62
CA ARG A 709 6.47 -2.56 20.42
C ARG A 709 5.91 -2.08 19.07
N PRO A 710 4.74 -1.45 19.06
CA PRO A 710 4.16 -0.89 17.84
C PRO A 710 5.09 0.12 17.18
N ARG A 711 5.00 0.23 15.86
CA ARG A 711 5.80 1.18 15.07
C ARG A 711 5.30 2.60 15.24
N THR A 712 6.22 3.56 15.19
CA THR A 712 5.87 4.99 15.07
C THR A 712 5.63 5.38 13.60
N ARG A 713 4.98 6.53 13.38
CA ARG A 713 4.40 6.94 12.08
C ARG A 713 5.41 7.11 10.93
N ASP A 714 6.70 7.26 11.21
CA ASP A 714 7.77 7.40 10.21
C ASP A 714 8.97 6.50 10.53
N GLU A 715 8.74 5.42 11.29
CA GLU A 715 9.81 4.52 11.69
C GLU A 715 10.39 3.78 10.46
N PRO A 716 11.71 3.87 10.20
CA PRO A 716 12.32 3.18 9.08
C PRO A 716 12.21 1.66 9.23
N ALA A 717 12.31 0.95 8.11
CA ALA A 717 12.47 -0.50 8.16
C ALA A 717 13.82 -0.86 8.80
N HIS A 718 13.84 -1.95 9.57
CA HIS A 718 15.04 -2.38 10.29
C HIS A 718 15.85 -3.37 9.47
N TYR A 719 17.16 -3.32 9.65
CA TYR A 719 18.12 -4.20 9.02
C TYR A 719 19.03 -4.82 10.07
N CYS A 720 19.49 -6.04 9.82
CA CYS A 720 20.47 -6.69 10.67
C CYS A 720 21.80 -5.94 10.62
N THR A 721 22.34 -5.58 11.78
CA THR A 721 23.62 -4.85 11.87
C THR A 721 24.82 -5.68 11.36
N ILE A 722 24.68 -7.01 11.28
CA ILE A 722 25.76 -7.92 10.90
C ILE A 722 25.74 -8.26 9.40
N CYS A 723 24.60 -8.73 8.90
CA CYS A 723 24.48 -9.21 7.51
C CYS A 723 23.61 -8.30 6.62
N GLU A 724 23.13 -7.18 7.14
CA GLU A 724 22.34 -6.17 6.42
C GLU A 724 21.04 -6.67 5.75
N VAL A 725 20.57 -7.86 6.12
CA VAL A 725 19.24 -8.35 5.70
C VAL A 725 18.15 -7.54 6.40
N GLU A 726 17.05 -7.27 5.69
CA GLU A 726 15.84 -6.70 6.27
C GLU A 726 15.31 -7.62 7.38
N VAL A 727 14.96 -7.04 8.53
CA VAL A 727 14.37 -7.75 9.67
C VAL A 727 12.94 -7.24 9.86
N PHE A 728 11.98 -8.01 9.38
CA PHE A 728 10.56 -7.66 9.42
C PHE A 728 9.85 -8.28 10.64
N ASN A 729 9.02 -7.47 11.30
CA ASN A 729 8.17 -7.79 12.44
C ASN A 729 8.89 -8.18 13.75
N LEU A 730 9.69 -9.25 13.74
CA LEU A 730 10.34 -9.81 14.93
C LEU A 730 11.81 -9.37 14.99
N LEU A 731 12.09 -8.36 15.83
CA LEU A 731 13.42 -7.75 15.94
C LEU A 731 14.20 -8.36 17.11
N PHE A 732 15.42 -8.85 16.85
CA PHE A 732 16.30 -9.38 17.89
C PHE A 732 17.25 -8.27 18.36
N VAL A 733 17.08 -7.82 19.61
CA VAL A 733 17.84 -6.72 20.20
C VAL A 733 18.58 -7.21 21.44
N ARG A 734 19.87 -6.89 21.59
CA ARG A 734 20.63 -7.27 22.78
C ARG A 734 20.14 -6.54 24.02
N ARG A 735 20.00 -7.26 25.15
CA ARG A 735 19.53 -6.76 26.46
C ARG A 735 20.26 -5.49 26.92
N GLU A 736 21.58 -5.51 26.81
CA GLU A 736 22.47 -4.41 27.22
C GLU A 736 22.24 -3.10 26.44
N LEU A 737 21.61 -3.17 25.27
CA LEU A 737 21.43 -2.05 24.35
C LEU A 737 19.98 -1.54 24.31
N LEU A 738 19.07 -2.09 25.11
CA LEU A 738 17.68 -1.59 25.18
C LEU A 738 17.56 -0.18 25.77
N SER A 739 18.52 0.26 26.58
CA SER A 739 18.55 1.60 27.19
C SER A 739 19.10 2.69 26.27
N LYS A 740 19.69 2.32 25.11
CA LYS A 740 20.21 3.29 24.14
C LYS A 740 19.07 3.83 23.27
N LYS A 741 19.16 5.11 22.88
CA LYS A 741 18.20 5.79 21.98
C LYS A 741 18.02 5.09 20.63
N GLN A 742 18.97 4.25 20.20
CA GLN A 742 18.91 3.52 18.93
C GLN A 742 19.14 2.03 19.19
N TYR A 743 18.13 1.21 18.88
CA TYR A 743 18.20 -0.24 19.04
C TYR A 743 19.14 -0.85 18.00
N VAL A 744 20.05 -1.71 18.45
CA VAL A 744 20.89 -2.50 17.54
C VAL A 744 20.14 -3.78 17.17
N VAL A 745 19.59 -3.80 15.95
CA VAL A 745 18.74 -4.89 15.46
C VAL A 745 19.59 -5.97 14.79
N HIS A 746 19.21 -7.22 15.05
CA HIS A 746 19.79 -8.43 14.45
C HIS A 746 18.67 -9.28 13.82
N CYS A 747 19.01 -10.05 12.79
CA CYS A 747 18.14 -11.13 12.33
C CYS A 747 18.28 -12.34 13.26
N GLN A 748 17.34 -13.30 13.16
CA GLN A 748 17.34 -14.51 13.97
C GLN A 748 18.66 -15.29 13.85
N ASP A 749 19.17 -15.49 12.64
CA ASP A 749 20.39 -16.29 12.40
C ASP A 749 21.60 -15.67 13.07
N CYS A 750 21.80 -14.36 12.90
CA CYS A 750 22.89 -13.62 13.52
C CYS A 750 22.75 -13.57 15.05
N ALA A 751 21.53 -13.43 15.58
CA ALA A 751 21.28 -13.48 17.01
C ALA A 751 21.63 -14.87 17.58
N ARG A 752 21.22 -15.95 16.93
CA ARG A 752 21.54 -17.34 17.34
C ARG A 752 23.02 -17.68 17.21
N LYS A 753 23.72 -17.13 16.21
CA LYS A 753 25.20 -17.24 16.13
C LYS A 753 25.90 -16.56 17.31
N GLY A 754 25.34 -15.46 17.81
CA GLY A 754 25.88 -14.75 18.98
C GLY A 754 25.48 -15.39 20.31
N SER A 755 24.27 -15.94 20.42
CA SER A 755 23.73 -16.58 21.62
C SER A 755 22.74 -17.66 21.20
N ALA A 756 23.16 -18.93 21.24
CA ALA A 756 22.38 -20.06 20.70
C ALA A 756 20.98 -20.17 21.33
N THR A 757 20.89 -19.92 22.64
CA THR A 757 19.66 -19.90 23.45
C THR A 757 18.93 -18.56 23.41
N LEU A 758 19.52 -17.50 22.84
CA LEU A 758 18.99 -16.14 22.83
C LEU A 758 18.77 -15.56 24.25
N ASP A 759 19.61 -15.91 25.22
CA ASP A 759 19.51 -15.37 26.60
C ASP A 759 19.84 -13.88 26.64
N ASP A 760 20.82 -13.46 25.84
CA ASP A 760 21.30 -12.08 25.77
C ASP A 760 20.39 -11.17 24.93
N PHE A 761 19.31 -11.71 24.35
CA PHE A 761 18.43 -11.01 23.44
C PHE A 761 17.03 -10.83 24.02
N VAL A 762 16.39 -9.73 23.62
CA VAL A 762 14.95 -9.48 23.72
C VAL A 762 14.40 -9.47 22.31
N VAL A 763 13.25 -10.13 22.10
CA VAL A 763 12.56 -10.14 20.82
C VAL A 763 11.42 -9.12 20.88
N LEU A 764 11.50 -8.09 20.04
CA LEU A 764 10.46 -7.07 19.90
C LEU A 764 9.54 -7.44 18.73
N GLU A 765 8.23 -7.46 18.97
CA GLU A 765 7.20 -7.68 17.95
C GLU A 765 6.62 -6.32 17.51
N GLN A 766 6.71 -5.99 16.22
CA GLN A 766 6.23 -4.71 15.70
C GLN A 766 4.75 -4.70 15.32
N HIS A 767 4.24 -5.84 14.84
CA HIS A 767 2.87 -6.04 14.41
C HIS A 767 2.34 -7.32 15.02
N ARG A 768 1.13 -7.25 15.58
CA ARG A 768 0.46 -8.46 16.06
C ARG A 768 0.16 -9.38 14.88
N MET A 769 0.11 -10.68 15.13
CA MET A 769 -0.18 -11.66 14.09
C MET A 769 -1.59 -11.43 13.53
N GLU A 770 -2.54 -11.11 14.40
CA GLU A 770 -3.92 -10.72 14.07
C GLU A 770 -3.99 -9.59 13.04
N ASP A 771 -3.19 -8.54 13.23
CA ASP A 771 -3.15 -7.39 12.31
C ASP A 771 -2.63 -7.80 10.94
N LEU A 772 -1.60 -8.65 10.90
CA LEU A 772 -1.03 -9.15 9.65
C LEU A 772 -2.01 -10.08 8.92
N MET A 773 -2.73 -10.93 9.64
CA MET A 773 -3.75 -11.80 9.07
C MET A 773 -4.92 -10.99 8.50
N GLN A 774 -5.38 -9.96 9.22
CA GLN A 774 -6.45 -9.08 8.74
C GLN A 774 -6.03 -8.33 7.46
N VAL A 775 -4.82 -7.80 7.40
CA VAL A 775 -4.29 -7.14 6.19
C VAL A 775 -4.17 -8.13 5.04
N TYR A 776 -3.68 -9.34 5.30
CA TYR A 776 -3.63 -10.39 4.29
C TYR A 776 -5.04 -10.68 3.75
N ASP A 777 -6.03 -10.95 4.61
CA ASP A 777 -7.39 -11.30 4.21
C ASP A 777 -8.10 -10.20 3.42
N GLN A 778 -7.91 -8.94 3.82
CA GLN A 778 -8.50 -7.78 3.16
C GLN A 778 -7.88 -7.50 1.79
N PHE A 779 -6.62 -7.87 1.57
CA PHE A 779 -5.94 -7.69 0.31
C PHE A 779 -6.52 -8.64 -0.75
N THR A 780 -7.46 -8.13 -1.53
CA THR A 780 -8.21 -8.88 -2.55
C THR A 780 -8.12 -8.17 -3.91
N LEU A 781 -8.22 -8.96 -4.99
CA LEU A 781 -8.17 -8.45 -6.35
C LEU A 781 -9.42 -7.60 -6.64
N VAL A 782 -9.22 -6.38 -7.15
CA VAL A 782 -10.32 -5.50 -7.53
C VAL A 782 -10.64 -5.69 -9.01
N SER A 783 -11.91 -5.90 -9.36
CA SER A 783 -12.34 -6.00 -10.75
C SER A 783 -12.04 -4.71 -11.51
N PRO A 784 -11.46 -4.76 -12.73
CA PRO A 784 -11.24 -3.58 -13.54
C PRO A 784 -12.60 -2.95 -13.89
N GLN A 785 -12.82 -1.70 -13.46
CA GLN A 785 -13.99 -0.95 -13.91
C GLN A 785 -13.75 -0.46 -15.35
N PRO A 786 -14.76 -0.44 -16.22
CA PRO A 786 -14.64 0.17 -17.54
C PRO A 786 -14.30 1.66 -17.41
N GLU A 787 -13.29 2.12 -18.14
CA GLU A 787 -12.88 3.53 -18.22
C GLU A 787 -13.99 4.37 -18.87
N GLY A 788 -14.90 4.90 -18.04
CA GLY A 788 -16.01 5.75 -18.48
C GLY A 788 -16.69 6.59 -17.39
N GLU A 789 -16.45 6.33 -16.11
CA GLU A 789 -17.13 7.03 -15.01
C GLU A 789 -16.13 7.59 -13.98
N LEU A 790 -15.20 8.46 -14.41
CA LEU A 790 -14.28 9.11 -13.48
C LEU A 790 -14.79 10.44 -12.89
N HIS A 791 -16.05 10.82 -13.13
CA HIS A 791 -16.61 12.08 -12.61
C HIS A 791 -17.76 11.96 -11.60
N THR A 792 -18.18 10.75 -11.21
CA THR A 792 -19.36 10.60 -10.33
C THR A 792 -19.26 9.48 -9.29
N VAL A 793 -18.08 9.24 -8.70
CA VAL A 793 -17.87 8.13 -7.72
C VAL A 793 -17.36 8.61 -6.35
N LEU A 794 -17.66 9.85 -5.94
CA LEU A 794 -17.52 10.27 -4.54
C LEU A 794 -18.81 10.08 -3.70
N LEU A 795 -19.84 9.41 -4.23
CA LEU A 795 -21.11 9.22 -3.53
C LEU A 795 -21.71 7.80 -3.60
N SER A 796 -20.97 6.80 -4.11
CA SER A 796 -21.47 5.42 -4.21
C SER A 796 -20.87 4.43 -3.21
N GLU A 797 -19.94 4.86 -2.35
CA GLU A 797 -19.28 4.00 -1.33
C GLU A 797 -20.21 3.50 -0.20
N GLY A 798 -21.48 3.93 -0.14
CA GLY A 798 -22.44 3.40 0.82
C GLY A 798 -22.91 1.95 0.56
N LYS A 799 -22.72 1.40 -0.64
CA LYS A 799 -23.44 0.17 -1.07
C LYS A 799 -22.85 -1.17 -0.60
N LYS A 800 -21.75 -1.21 0.15
CA LYS A 800 -21.11 -2.47 0.61
C LYS A 800 -20.93 -2.60 2.12
N THR A 801 -21.26 -1.56 2.89
CA THR A 801 -20.93 -1.46 4.32
C THR A 801 -21.71 -2.47 5.17
N GLN A 802 -22.95 -2.80 4.80
CA GLN A 802 -23.86 -3.56 5.65
C GLN A 802 -23.59 -5.09 5.69
N PHE A 803 -23.29 -5.70 4.53
CA PHE A 803 -22.90 -7.11 4.45
C PHE A 803 -21.51 -7.35 5.06
N ILE A 804 -20.62 -6.37 4.91
CA ILE A 804 -19.27 -6.42 5.47
C ILE A 804 -19.34 -6.25 6.99
N TYR A 805 -20.13 -5.32 7.54
CA TYR A 805 -20.16 -5.09 8.99
C TYR A 805 -20.66 -6.30 9.78
N VAL A 806 -21.75 -6.96 9.36
CA VAL A 806 -22.25 -8.15 10.06
C VAL A 806 -21.31 -9.36 9.86
N LYS A 807 -20.79 -9.59 8.65
CA LYS A 807 -19.84 -10.69 8.39
C LYS A 807 -18.48 -10.48 9.06
N GLN A 808 -17.98 -9.25 9.10
CA GLN A 808 -16.73 -8.87 9.74
C GLN A 808 -16.87 -8.80 11.26
N PHE A 809 -18.04 -8.40 11.78
CA PHE A 809 -18.37 -8.51 13.20
C PHE A 809 -18.45 -9.98 13.64
N ILE A 810 -19.10 -10.84 12.85
CA ILE A 810 -19.12 -12.29 13.10
C ILE A 810 -17.70 -12.86 13.07
N SER A 811 -16.90 -12.56 12.06
CA SER A 811 -15.51 -13.02 11.91
C SER A 811 -14.60 -12.56 13.06
N ASN A 812 -14.62 -11.26 13.41
CA ASN A 812 -13.81 -10.70 14.51
C ASN A 812 -14.26 -11.19 15.90
N LEU A 813 -15.55 -11.46 16.09
CA LEU A 813 -16.08 -12.00 17.34
C LEU A 813 -15.86 -13.52 17.45
N MET A 814 -15.73 -14.23 16.33
CA MET A 814 -15.30 -15.65 16.33
C MET A 814 -13.84 -15.78 16.81
N PHE A 815 -13.01 -14.76 16.59
CA PHE A 815 -11.59 -14.76 16.91
C PHE A 815 -11.28 -14.56 18.41
N LYS A 816 -11.93 -13.59 19.09
CA LYS A 816 -11.62 -13.20 20.48
C LYS A 816 -11.78 -14.32 21.53
N VAL A 817 -12.62 -15.33 21.25
CA VAL A 817 -12.91 -16.42 22.20
C VAL A 817 -11.91 -17.58 22.07
N PHE A 818 -11.21 -17.70 20.93
CA PHE A 818 -10.35 -18.85 20.65
C PHE A 818 -8.87 -18.66 21.00
N GLU A 819 -8.36 -17.43 21.10
CA GLU A 819 -6.95 -17.20 21.47
C GLU A 819 -6.68 -17.20 22.97
N ASN A 820 -7.70 -17.00 23.81
CA ASN A 820 -7.50 -16.89 25.25
C ASN A 820 -8.56 -17.67 26.03
N PRO A 821 -8.34 -18.98 26.31
CA PRO A 821 -9.20 -19.74 27.22
C PRO A 821 -9.20 -19.20 28.66
N ASN A 822 -8.31 -18.24 28.97
CA ASN A 822 -8.22 -17.50 30.24
C ASN A 822 -8.76 -16.07 30.14
N PHE A 823 -9.62 -15.76 29.17
CA PHE A 823 -10.52 -14.59 29.27
C PHE A 823 -11.74 -14.87 30.18
N LEU A 824 -11.70 -15.99 30.91
CA LEU A 824 -12.58 -16.39 32.01
C LEU A 824 -12.15 -15.75 33.32
#